data_AF-A0AAU9XUJ8-F1
#
_entry.id   AF-A0AAU9XUJ8-F1
#
_cell.length_a   1.000
_cell.length_b   1.000
_cell.length_c   1.000
_cell.angle_alpha   90.00
_cell.angle_beta   90.00
_cell.angle_gamma   90.00
#
_symmetry.space_group_name_H-M   'P 1'
#
loop_
_entity.id
_entity.type
_entity.pdbx_description
1 polymer ?
#
loop_
_entity_poly.entity_id
_entity_poly.type
_entity_poly.pdbx_seq_one_letter_code
_entity_poly.pdbx_strand_id
1 'polypeptide(L)'
;MEAVKTPRRNSFLTVAVTLNILFSAVSIAFLIYKVRVLEEHVLQLQDDQRYHAEATKENERADLTHRNKRAVESLGMPKSCSSCHDACVHLFGLGASAKVTTKISNDTDQEVICLRGARGPKGKEGRRGRRGRPGYIGKAGKKGPHGERGPPGPRGRPGNAFPGNNSKFLEDIDIPGIEKKPPPSLTAKEGRKVSLPCSPNGYPKPEITWYKDGQKMDSRLYNKETGELTFSSIQFSDRGLYKCEARNFLGVESATVKVVVEITPRFVEKPETYHTAYETWETTLSCNIFGFPPPKIQWTRSFKKPVTVDRHVVAGNDLVIKDIRLEDRGPFMCRGENHLGHVYALIVLVVKPVVPPAITTAPSSVVKVTKVHNSFTLQCAARGSPVPSLEWSKDGVIISTNTTVKTEDEVKGKLVISSFGPSDQGVYKCFFKNFDNGTAEISTTVELVGCGEPHVPMNGYKVGKNYWAGEMVIFACDTGYHLEGPTNRLCLENGTWSNVVPTCKKKKLILLLKLKRHVLFLSSGNCLCDEPAPLENGYRIGNEFWEEKKVTYKCNEGYHLRGPHVRVCDKNGNWTGEDPTCEGPVFEHSEILLNNTKYWELLKGWLGPVSTLPAKWSLCYRATDHGWSSSTFHSQCNSLGPSVTFIRVGEYIFGAYTDRNWHSGSSYTDSTWSFIFSFKNGYGLEPFKLHVKNSGNAMYGKSGYGPTFGGGHDIYIANSAGSNTNSYTNLGHTYVPPAGYKYSASDTRSLLAGTYNFQPHEVEVFYQTHKN
;
A
#
# COMPACT_ATOMS: atom_id res chain seq x y z
N MET A 1 102.86 -13.09 14.60
CA MET A 1 102.57 -11.79 13.97
C MET A 1 101.10 -11.47 14.16
N GLU A 2 100.87 -10.43 14.96
CA GLU A 2 99.79 -9.44 14.92
C GLU A 2 98.53 -9.74 14.07
N ALA A 3 97.32 -9.55 14.63
CA ALA A 3 96.73 -8.21 14.72
C ALA A 3 95.37 -8.24 15.45
N VAL A 4 95.24 -7.31 16.41
CA VAL A 4 94.01 -6.89 17.07
C VAL A 4 93.10 -6.16 16.08
N LYS A 5 91.78 -6.39 16.12
CA LYS A 5 90.77 -5.38 15.72
C LYS A 5 89.38 -5.69 16.30
N THR A 6 88.87 -4.69 17.02
CA THR A 6 87.55 -4.57 17.66
C THR A 6 86.41 -4.38 16.65
N PRO A 7 85.13 -4.73 16.99
CA PRO A 7 84.00 -4.49 16.10
C PRO A 7 83.25 -3.19 16.44
N ARG A 8 83.11 -2.32 15.43
CA ARG A 8 82.13 -1.21 15.37
C ARG A 8 81.20 -1.47 14.19
N ARG A 9 79.92 -1.73 14.44
CA ARG A 9 78.75 -1.24 13.64
C ARG A 9 77.46 -1.85 14.18
N ASN A 10 76.69 -1.03 14.91
CA ASN A 10 75.23 -1.17 15.05
C ASN A 10 74.68 0.19 15.49
N SER A 11 74.53 1.10 14.53
CA SER A 11 74.01 2.46 14.78
C SER A 11 72.85 2.84 13.87
N PHE A 12 72.37 1.94 13.00
CA PHE A 12 71.17 2.18 12.18
C PHE A 12 69.90 1.49 12.71
N LEU A 13 70.02 0.32 13.35
CA LEU A 13 68.86 -0.37 13.92
C LEU A 13 68.30 0.33 15.17
N THR A 14 69.18 0.99 15.93
CA THR A 14 68.82 1.69 17.17
C THR A 14 68.01 2.97 16.91
N VAL A 15 68.23 3.65 15.77
CA VAL A 15 67.53 4.90 15.42
C VAL A 15 66.09 4.63 14.94
N ALA A 16 65.86 3.52 14.23
CA ALA A 16 64.51 3.16 13.77
C ALA A 16 63.60 2.68 14.91
N VAL A 17 64.16 1.98 15.91
CA VAL A 17 63.41 1.52 17.09
C VAL A 17 63.09 2.70 18.02
N THR A 18 63.98 3.67 18.19
CA THR A 18 63.70 4.85 19.02
C THR A 18 62.65 5.77 18.41
N LEU A 19 62.60 5.91 17.08
CA LEU A 19 61.55 6.70 16.39
C LEU A 19 60.14 6.09 16.53
N ASN A 20 59.99 4.76 16.45
CA ASN A 20 58.70 4.10 16.65
C ASN A 20 58.21 4.16 18.11
N ILE A 21 59.12 4.07 19.07
CA ILE A 21 58.78 4.21 20.49
C ILE A 21 58.35 5.66 20.80
N LEU A 22 58.99 6.65 20.17
CA LEU A 22 58.61 8.07 20.30
C LEU A 22 57.21 8.35 19.71
N PHE A 23 56.86 7.80 18.54
CA PHE A 23 55.51 7.95 17.98
C PHE A 23 54.43 7.28 18.85
N SER A 24 54.70 6.09 19.39
CA SER A 24 53.78 5.41 20.32
C SER A 24 53.60 6.19 21.63
N ALA A 25 54.67 6.81 22.15
CA ALA A 25 54.60 7.59 23.38
C ALA A 25 53.79 8.88 23.21
N VAL A 26 53.87 9.54 22.05
CA VAL A 26 53.07 10.75 21.75
C VAL A 26 51.57 10.44 21.63
N SER A 27 51.19 9.30 21.02
CA SER A 27 49.78 8.88 20.94
C SER A 27 49.18 8.51 22.31
N ILE A 28 49.97 7.88 23.18
CA ILE A 28 49.54 7.54 24.55
C ILE A 28 49.43 8.80 25.42
N ALA A 29 50.35 9.76 25.28
CA ALA A 29 50.28 11.05 25.97
C ALA A 29 49.03 11.86 25.57
N PHE A 30 48.61 11.80 24.31
CA PHE A 30 47.39 12.46 23.83
C PHE A 30 46.11 11.81 24.38
N LEU A 31 46.10 10.49 24.56
CA LEU A 31 45.00 9.74 25.20
C LEU A 31 44.91 10.03 26.70
N ILE A 32 46.05 10.12 27.39
CA ILE A 32 46.10 10.48 28.82
C ILE A 32 45.64 11.93 29.03
N TYR A 33 46.01 12.86 28.13
CA TYR A 33 45.53 14.24 28.17
C TYR A 33 44.00 14.33 27.98
N LYS A 34 43.42 13.57 27.04
CA LYS A 34 41.96 13.52 26.85
C LYS A 34 41.20 12.92 28.05
N VAL A 35 41.78 11.94 28.74
CA VAL A 35 41.18 11.34 29.94
C VAL A 35 41.22 12.32 31.12
N ARG A 36 42.32 13.07 31.30
CA ARG A 36 42.41 14.09 32.36
C ARG A 36 41.44 15.27 32.19
N VAL A 37 41.18 15.70 30.96
CA VAL A 37 40.17 16.75 30.67
C VAL A 37 38.73 16.27 30.94
N LEU A 38 38.48 14.96 30.87
CA LEU A 38 37.19 14.35 31.23
C LEU A 38 37.03 14.17 32.75
N GLU A 39 38.11 13.92 33.48
CA GLU A 39 38.08 13.82 34.95
C GLU A 39 37.85 15.19 35.63
N GLU A 40 38.34 16.31 35.07
CA GLU A 40 38.08 17.66 35.62
C GLU A 40 36.61 18.09 35.46
N HIS A 41 35.91 17.72 34.38
CA HIS A 41 34.48 18.04 34.22
C HIS A 41 33.55 17.18 35.12
N VAL A 42 33.96 15.97 35.49
CA VAL A 42 33.17 15.10 36.37
C VAL A 42 33.25 15.55 37.83
N LEU A 43 34.34 16.21 38.23
CA LEU A 43 34.49 16.78 39.58
C LEU A 43 33.66 18.06 39.79
N GLN A 44 33.27 18.77 38.73
CA GLN A 44 32.45 19.99 38.83
C GLN A 44 30.94 19.71 38.98
N LEU A 45 30.47 18.50 38.63
CA LEU A 45 29.07 18.07 38.78
C LEU A 45 28.77 17.41 40.15
N GLN A 46 29.81 17.09 40.94
CA GLN A 46 29.67 16.47 42.26
C GLN A 46 29.60 17.47 43.42
N ASP A 47 29.90 18.76 43.19
CA ASP A 47 29.78 19.82 44.21
C ASP A 47 28.37 20.44 44.26
N ASP A 48 27.63 20.52 43.15
CA ASP A 48 26.27 21.09 43.12
C ASP A 48 25.21 20.19 43.79
N GLN A 49 25.45 18.88 43.92
CA GLN A 49 24.54 17.97 44.63
C GLN A 49 24.76 17.91 46.14
N ARG A 50 25.82 18.54 46.68
CA ARG A 50 26.04 18.64 48.13
C ARG A 50 25.34 19.82 48.79
N TYR A 51 24.81 20.78 48.03
CA TYR A 51 24.14 21.96 48.62
C TYR A 51 22.65 21.74 48.98
N HIS A 52 22.02 20.62 48.56
CA HIS A 52 20.60 20.36 48.82
C HIS A 52 20.31 19.25 49.85
N ALA A 53 21.34 18.68 50.49
CA ALA A 53 21.18 17.60 51.48
C ALA A 53 21.27 18.04 52.96
N GLU A 54 21.37 19.34 53.24
CA GLU A 54 21.45 19.90 54.61
C GLU A 54 20.36 20.93 54.93
N ALA A 55 19.19 20.81 54.30
CA ALA A 55 17.98 21.50 54.76
C ALA A 55 16.97 20.46 55.25
N THR A 56 16.91 20.32 56.58
CA THR A 56 15.79 19.83 57.39
C THR A 56 15.56 18.32 57.51
N LYS A 57 16.44 17.68 58.30
CA LYS A 57 15.99 16.84 59.42
C LYS A 57 15.49 17.76 60.54
N GLU A 58 14.18 17.78 60.80
CA GLU A 58 13.56 18.04 62.14
C GLU A 58 12.03 18.13 61.99
N ASN A 59 11.32 17.01 62.15
CA ASN A 59 10.44 16.78 63.29
C ASN A 59 9.56 15.56 63.02
N GLU A 60 10.01 14.45 63.59
CA GLU A 60 9.13 13.44 64.15
C GLU A 60 8.07 14.10 65.03
N ARG A 61 6.83 13.64 64.93
CA ARG A 61 6.16 13.15 66.14
C ARG A 61 5.01 12.20 65.82
N ALA A 62 5.28 10.95 66.21
CA ALA A 62 4.32 9.98 66.75
C ALA A 62 3.34 9.36 65.72
N ASP A 63 3.03 8.08 65.73
CA ASP A 63 3.30 7.05 66.73
C ASP A 63 3.01 5.66 66.10
N LEU A 64 3.68 4.63 66.64
CA LEU A 64 3.30 3.22 66.60
C LEU A 64 3.43 2.41 65.28
N THR A 65 4.69 2.12 64.94
CA THR A 65 5.27 0.76 64.98
C THR A 65 4.46 -0.32 65.74
N HIS A 66 4.39 -1.61 65.42
CA HIS A 66 4.92 -2.48 64.35
C HIS A 66 4.44 -3.90 64.72
N ARG A 67 3.83 -4.69 63.81
CA ARG A 67 4.00 -6.17 63.75
C ARG A 67 3.33 -6.80 62.52
N ASN A 68 4.18 -7.06 61.52
CA ASN A 68 4.31 -8.27 60.70
C ASN A 68 3.14 -9.30 60.61
N LYS A 69 2.62 -9.46 59.39
CA LYS A 69 2.79 -10.67 58.54
C LYS A 69 2.44 -12.04 59.17
N ARG A 70 1.17 -12.45 59.15
CA ARG A 70 0.61 -13.62 58.39
C ARG A 70 -0.76 -14.06 58.94
N ALA A 71 -1.59 -14.48 57.99
CA ALA A 71 -2.85 -15.22 58.09
C ALA A 71 -4.12 -14.41 58.35
N VAL A 72 -5.04 -14.52 57.38
CA VAL A 72 -6.51 -14.52 57.51
C VAL A 72 -7.15 -13.21 58.00
N GLU A 73 -8.09 -12.68 57.20
CA GLU A 73 -9.02 -11.60 57.57
C GLU A 73 -8.35 -10.22 57.82
N SER A 74 -8.96 -9.06 57.60
CA SER A 74 -10.35 -8.71 57.30
C SER A 74 -10.42 -7.24 56.84
N LEU A 75 -11.31 -7.02 55.87
CA LEU A 75 -12.29 -5.91 55.77
C LEU A 75 -11.85 -4.45 55.98
N GLY A 76 -12.13 -3.62 54.97
CA GLY A 76 -12.20 -2.16 55.20
C GLY A 76 -12.35 -1.27 53.96
N MET A 77 -13.34 -1.51 53.09
CA MET A 77 -14.05 -0.38 52.45
C MET A 77 -14.72 0.47 53.57
N PRO A 78 -15.19 1.74 53.40
CA PRO A 78 -15.91 2.29 52.24
C PRO A 78 -15.63 3.80 51.99
N LYS A 79 -16.17 4.55 51.02
CA LYS A 79 -17.53 4.84 50.53
C LYS A 79 -17.32 5.58 49.18
N SER A 80 -18.12 5.53 48.12
CA SER A 80 -19.56 5.32 47.99
C SER A 80 -19.86 4.82 46.56
N CYS A 81 -20.48 3.66 46.45
CA CYS A 81 -21.16 3.20 45.25
C CYS A 81 -22.67 3.42 45.51
N SER A 82 -23.34 4.15 44.63
CA SER A 82 -24.79 4.32 44.67
C SER A 82 -25.40 3.79 43.37
N SER A 83 -25.76 2.51 43.36
CA SER A 83 -27.14 2.06 43.17
C SER A 83 -27.22 0.60 42.72
N CYS A 84 -28.20 -0.12 43.28
CA CYS A 84 -28.46 -1.56 43.09
C CYS A 84 -28.97 -1.96 41.68
N HIS A 85 -28.61 -1.22 40.64
CA HIS A 85 -29.06 -1.50 39.26
C HIS A 85 -28.10 -2.46 38.52
N ASP A 86 -26.79 -2.31 38.76
CA ASP A 86 -25.76 -3.01 37.97
C ASP A 86 -25.63 -4.51 38.28
N ALA A 87 -26.09 -4.95 39.45
CA ALA A 87 -26.05 -6.37 39.84
C ALA A 87 -27.12 -7.23 39.15
N CYS A 88 -28.22 -6.65 38.64
CA CYS A 88 -29.31 -7.41 38.01
C CYS A 88 -29.07 -7.70 36.53
N VAL A 89 -28.34 -6.84 35.82
CA VAL A 89 -28.10 -6.99 34.36
C VAL A 89 -27.05 -8.06 34.07
N HIS A 90 -26.10 -8.25 34.98
CA HIS A 90 -24.92 -9.08 34.76
C HIS A 90 -25.14 -10.60 34.90
N LEU A 91 -26.25 -11.04 35.51
CA LEU A 91 -26.47 -12.47 35.82
C LEU A 91 -27.59 -13.17 35.01
N PHE A 92 -28.60 -12.47 34.46
CA PHE A 92 -29.79 -13.15 33.87
C PHE A 92 -30.25 -12.67 32.49
N GLY A 93 -29.61 -11.68 31.87
CA GLY A 93 -30.09 -11.13 30.58
C GLY A 93 -31.50 -10.50 30.68
N LEU A 94 -31.91 -9.80 29.62
CA LEU A 94 -33.05 -8.85 29.60
C LEU A 94 -34.47 -9.48 29.65
N GLY A 95 -34.68 -10.63 30.29
CA GLY A 95 -35.87 -11.47 30.04
C GLY A 95 -36.70 -12.02 31.20
N ALA A 96 -36.21 -12.16 32.43
CA ALA A 96 -36.94 -12.93 33.47
C ALA A 96 -36.90 -12.31 34.88
N SER A 97 -38.01 -12.43 35.62
CA SER A 97 -38.06 -12.16 37.07
C SER A 97 -37.50 -13.35 37.83
N ALA A 98 -36.52 -13.14 38.70
CA ALA A 98 -35.94 -14.18 39.57
C ALA A 98 -35.87 -13.70 41.03
N LYS A 99 -36.02 -14.65 41.96
CA LYS A 99 -35.84 -14.47 43.40
C LYS A 99 -34.46 -15.02 43.77
N VAL A 100 -33.60 -14.23 44.39
CA VAL A 100 -32.23 -14.64 44.72
C VAL A 100 -31.97 -14.38 46.20
N THR A 101 -31.51 -15.41 46.90
CA THR A 101 -31.09 -15.36 48.31
C THR A 101 -29.56 -15.40 48.33
N THR A 102 -28.92 -14.40 48.94
CA THR A 102 -27.46 -14.35 49.06
C THR A 102 -27.05 -14.37 50.52
N LYS A 103 -26.22 -15.33 50.92
CA LYS A 103 -25.59 -15.36 52.25
C LYS A 103 -24.39 -14.45 52.27
N ILE A 104 -24.48 -13.39 53.06
CA ILE A 104 -23.32 -12.64 53.56
C ILE A 104 -23.15 -13.12 55.01
N SER A 105 -21.92 -13.49 55.38
CA SER A 105 -21.53 -14.21 56.60
C SER A 105 -22.39 -13.98 57.87
N ASN A 106 -22.70 -15.12 58.52
CA ASN A 106 -23.28 -15.37 59.84
C ASN A 106 -24.35 -14.40 60.38
N ASP A 107 -25.59 -14.88 60.24
CA ASP A 107 -26.84 -14.48 60.90
C ASP A 107 -27.61 -13.28 60.33
N THR A 108 -28.08 -13.44 59.08
CA THR A 108 -29.51 -13.34 58.66
C THR A 108 -29.58 -13.41 57.12
N ASP A 109 -30.44 -14.27 56.57
CA ASP A 109 -30.72 -14.31 55.12
C ASP A 109 -31.61 -13.10 54.75
N GLN A 110 -31.21 -12.27 53.78
CA GLN A 110 -32.08 -11.24 53.20
C GLN A 110 -32.46 -11.63 51.76
N GLU A 111 -33.76 -11.80 51.51
CA GLU A 111 -34.32 -12.05 50.18
C GLU A 111 -34.54 -10.74 49.41
N VAL A 112 -34.14 -10.70 48.13
CA VAL A 112 -34.45 -9.59 47.22
C VAL A 112 -35.26 -10.12 46.02
N ILE A 113 -36.37 -9.45 45.71
CA ILE A 113 -37.29 -9.77 44.60
C ILE A 113 -37.16 -8.70 43.51
N CYS A 114 -36.87 -9.13 42.27
CA CYS A 114 -36.82 -8.24 41.10
C CYS A 114 -38.18 -8.22 40.37
N LEU A 115 -38.79 -7.05 40.19
CA LEU A 115 -40.07 -6.86 39.48
C LEU A 115 -39.91 -6.01 38.20
N ARG A 116 -40.66 -6.36 37.16
CA ARG A 116 -40.64 -5.75 35.81
C ARG A 116 -41.19 -4.32 35.80
N GLY A 117 -40.45 -3.38 35.20
CA GLY A 117 -40.89 -2.00 34.96
C GLY A 117 -41.85 -1.82 33.78
N ALA A 118 -42.70 -0.78 33.83
CA ALA A 118 -43.77 -0.51 32.86
C ALA A 118 -43.25 -0.14 31.45
N ARG A 119 -44.05 -0.45 30.43
CA ARG A 119 -43.73 -0.27 28.99
C ARG A 119 -43.78 1.21 28.59
N GLY A 120 -42.73 1.71 27.94
CA GLY A 120 -42.68 3.09 27.40
C GLY A 120 -43.67 3.34 26.25
N PRO A 121 -44.01 4.62 25.95
CA PRO A 121 -45.01 4.98 24.96
C PRO A 121 -44.61 4.59 23.52
N LYS A 122 -45.63 4.23 22.72
CA LYS A 122 -45.49 3.72 21.35
C LYS A 122 -44.91 4.80 20.41
N GLY A 123 -43.84 4.46 19.67
CA GLY A 123 -43.24 5.33 18.67
C GLY A 123 -44.16 5.62 17.48
N LYS A 124 -43.93 6.74 16.78
CA LYS A 124 -44.70 7.19 15.61
C LYS A 124 -44.61 6.17 14.46
N GLU A 125 -45.75 5.92 13.82
CA GLU A 125 -45.93 4.94 12.73
C GLU A 125 -45.03 5.26 11.51
N GLY A 126 -44.36 4.23 10.98
CA GLY A 126 -43.44 4.36 9.85
C GLY A 126 -44.15 4.65 8.52
N ARG A 127 -43.45 5.32 7.59
CA ARG A 127 -43.96 5.56 6.23
C ARG A 127 -44.20 4.22 5.51
N ARG A 128 -45.43 4.04 5.04
CA ARG A 128 -45.92 2.94 4.21
C ARG A 128 -45.02 2.70 2.98
N GLY A 129 -44.69 1.44 2.71
CA GLY A 129 -43.85 1.03 1.58
C GLY A 129 -44.38 1.45 0.20
N ARG A 130 -43.48 1.57 -0.78
CA ARG A 130 -43.84 1.94 -2.16
C ARG A 130 -44.78 0.89 -2.77
N ARG A 131 -45.89 1.38 -3.32
CA ARG A 131 -46.91 0.62 -4.06
C ARG A 131 -46.28 -0.05 -5.30
N GLY A 132 -46.64 -1.31 -5.56
CA GLY A 132 -46.19 -2.06 -6.74
C GLY A 132 -46.55 -1.37 -8.07
N ARG A 133 -45.83 -1.72 -9.14
CA ARG A 133 -46.04 -1.14 -10.48
C ARG A 133 -47.50 -1.36 -10.94
N PRO A 134 -48.19 -0.33 -11.44
CA PRO A 134 -49.53 -0.48 -12.00
C PRO A 134 -49.53 -1.40 -13.23
N GLY A 135 -50.58 -2.21 -13.37
CA GLY A 135 -50.85 -2.95 -14.61
C GLY A 135 -51.18 -2.02 -15.79
N TYR A 136 -51.11 -2.57 -17.01
CA TYR A 136 -51.33 -1.85 -18.26
C TYR A 136 -52.62 -1.02 -18.26
N ILE A 137 -52.52 0.22 -18.73
CA ILE A 137 -53.62 1.20 -18.80
C ILE A 137 -54.64 0.74 -19.86
N GLY A 138 -55.92 0.63 -19.46
CA GLY A 138 -57.05 0.40 -20.38
C GLY A 138 -57.33 1.61 -21.29
N LYS A 139 -57.99 1.37 -22.43
CA LYS A 139 -58.30 2.39 -23.44
C LYS A 139 -58.98 3.63 -22.83
N ALA A 140 -58.58 4.81 -23.28
CA ALA A 140 -59.07 6.11 -22.79
C ALA A 140 -60.60 6.25 -22.92
N GLY A 141 -61.25 6.67 -21.84
CA GLY A 141 -62.68 7.02 -21.81
C GLY A 141 -62.97 8.33 -22.55
N LYS A 142 -64.20 8.47 -23.08
CA LYS A 142 -64.65 9.63 -23.86
C LYS A 142 -64.56 10.91 -23.02
N LYS A 143 -64.02 11.97 -23.63
CA LYS A 143 -63.85 13.32 -23.06
C LYS A 143 -65.21 13.92 -22.69
N GLY A 144 -65.35 14.39 -21.44
CA GLY A 144 -66.55 15.12 -20.99
C GLY A 144 -66.67 16.53 -21.60
N PRO A 145 -67.87 17.13 -21.61
CA PRO A 145 -68.11 18.44 -22.19
C PRO A 145 -67.32 19.56 -21.48
N HIS A 146 -66.94 20.56 -22.26
CA HIS A 146 -66.10 21.69 -21.86
C HIS A 146 -66.83 22.60 -20.85
N GLY A 147 -66.17 22.94 -19.74
CA GLY A 147 -66.70 23.90 -18.76
C GLY A 147 -66.75 25.33 -19.30
N GLU A 148 -67.73 26.11 -18.84
CA GLU A 148 -67.99 27.47 -19.31
C GLU A 148 -66.80 28.42 -19.04
N ARG A 149 -66.60 29.35 -19.99
CA ARG A 149 -65.50 30.31 -20.03
C ARG A 149 -65.64 31.31 -18.87
N GLY A 150 -64.63 31.39 -18.00
CA GLY A 150 -64.56 32.40 -16.94
C GLY A 150 -64.54 33.84 -17.49
N PRO A 151 -65.01 34.84 -16.72
CA PRO A 151 -65.14 36.22 -17.19
C PRO A 151 -63.78 36.84 -17.56
N PRO A 152 -63.73 37.74 -18.56
CA PRO A 152 -62.49 38.38 -19.00
C PRO A 152 -61.79 39.13 -17.87
N GLY A 153 -60.47 38.98 -17.77
CA GLY A 153 -59.66 39.74 -16.83
C GLY A 153 -59.70 41.26 -17.10
N PRO A 154 -59.49 42.11 -16.09
CA PRO A 154 -59.59 43.55 -16.23
C PRO A 154 -58.57 44.10 -17.24
N ARG A 155 -59.03 45.03 -18.09
CA ARG A 155 -58.26 45.70 -19.13
C ARG A 155 -57.05 46.42 -18.50
N GLY A 156 -55.84 46.15 -19.01
CA GLY A 156 -54.61 46.82 -18.57
C GLY A 156 -54.70 48.35 -18.74
N ARG A 157 -54.03 49.09 -17.85
CA ARG A 157 -54.01 50.55 -17.84
C ARG A 157 -53.58 51.09 -19.21
N PRO A 158 -54.21 52.16 -19.75
CA PRO A 158 -53.75 52.80 -20.97
C PRO A 158 -52.31 53.26 -20.80
N GLY A 159 -51.45 52.95 -21.78
CA GLY A 159 -50.10 53.50 -21.85
C GLY A 159 -50.17 55.02 -21.94
N ASN A 160 -49.26 55.70 -21.23
CA ASN A 160 -49.13 57.15 -21.25
C ASN A 160 -48.95 57.62 -22.70
N ALA A 161 -49.87 58.47 -23.16
CA ALA A 161 -49.68 59.21 -24.40
C ALA A 161 -48.48 60.16 -24.24
N PHE A 162 -47.48 60.01 -25.09
CA PHE A 162 -46.46 61.03 -25.28
C PHE A 162 -47.11 62.23 -26.00
N PRO A 163 -46.99 63.46 -25.48
CA PRO A 163 -47.41 64.65 -26.21
C PRO A 163 -46.46 64.83 -27.41
N GLY A 164 -47.06 65.08 -28.57
CA GLY A 164 -46.41 64.92 -29.87
C GLY A 164 -45.13 65.74 -30.07
N ASN A 165 -44.22 65.20 -30.89
CA ASN A 165 -43.97 65.68 -32.25
C ASN A 165 -42.83 64.84 -32.86
N ASN A 166 -43.13 64.08 -33.92
CA ASN A 166 -42.23 63.61 -35.00
C ASN A 166 -42.82 62.36 -35.66
N SER A 167 -43.84 62.54 -36.48
CA SER A 167 -44.39 61.55 -37.41
C SER A 167 -43.42 61.23 -38.58
N LYS A 168 -42.10 61.22 -38.33
CA LYS A 168 -41.07 60.93 -39.33
C LYS A 168 -40.09 59.82 -38.92
N PHE A 169 -40.30 59.19 -37.75
CA PHE A 169 -39.49 58.05 -37.27
C PHE A 169 -40.22 56.70 -37.31
N LEU A 170 -41.53 56.69 -37.62
CA LEU A 170 -42.37 55.49 -37.65
C LEU A 170 -42.57 54.90 -39.06
N GLU A 171 -42.09 55.57 -40.12
CA GLU A 171 -42.19 55.07 -41.50
C GLU A 171 -41.05 54.10 -41.89
N ASP A 172 -39.94 54.09 -41.14
CA ASP A 172 -38.76 53.31 -41.49
C ASP A 172 -38.56 52.05 -40.63
N ILE A 173 -39.54 51.63 -39.82
CA ILE A 173 -39.39 50.48 -38.91
C ILE A 173 -39.82 49.18 -39.62
N ASP A 174 -38.91 48.22 -39.76
CA ASP A 174 -39.10 46.97 -40.50
C ASP A 174 -38.72 45.73 -39.68
N ILE A 175 -39.46 44.64 -39.86
CA ILE A 175 -39.19 43.35 -39.20
C ILE A 175 -37.84 42.80 -39.68
N PRO A 176 -37.11 42.05 -38.84
CA PRO A 176 -35.80 41.55 -39.23
C PRO A 176 -35.97 40.47 -40.29
N GLY A 177 -35.18 40.55 -41.37
CA GLY A 177 -35.06 39.51 -42.36
C GLY A 177 -33.59 39.11 -42.59
N ILE A 178 -33.38 38.12 -43.46
CA ILE A 178 -32.05 37.70 -43.91
C ILE A 178 -32.04 37.75 -45.43
N GLU A 179 -31.38 38.75 -46.00
CA GLU A 179 -31.27 38.98 -47.45
C GLU A 179 -30.47 37.86 -48.13
N LYS A 180 -29.32 37.49 -47.53
CA LYS A 180 -28.47 36.40 -48.01
C LYS A 180 -28.45 35.27 -46.98
N LYS A 181 -29.36 34.31 -47.15
CA LYS A 181 -29.45 33.11 -46.32
C LYS A 181 -28.34 32.12 -46.68
N PRO A 182 -27.81 31.36 -45.71
CA PRO A 182 -26.95 30.22 -46.02
C PRO A 182 -27.76 29.14 -46.76
N PRO A 183 -27.12 28.31 -47.59
CA PRO A 183 -27.81 27.21 -48.27
C PRO A 183 -28.31 26.17 -47.24
N PRO A 184 -29.33 25.35 -47.55
CA PRO A 184 -29.83 24.33 -46.62
C PRO A 184 -28.77 23.30 -46.20
N SER A 185 -27.80 23.03 -47.06
CA SER A 185 -26.66 22.16 -46.79
C SER A 185 -25.41 22.65 -47.51
N LEU A 186 -24.25 22.47 -46.88
CA LEU A 186 -22.96 22.75 -47.46
C LEU A 186 -22.03 21.55 -47.26
N THR A 187 -21.42 21.08 -48.34
CA THR A 187 -20.43 20.00 -48.30
C THR A 187 -19.07 20.55 -48.70
N ALA A 188 -18.05 20.35 -47.87
CA ALA A 188 -16.70 20.86 -48.11
C ALA A 188 -15.63 19.84 -47.74
N LYS A 189 -14.50 19.85 -48.46
CA LYS A 189 -13.34 19.03 -48.12
C LYS A 189 -12.57 19.66 -46.95
N GLU A 190 -12.08 18.82 -46.04
CA GLU A 190 -11.24 19.26 -44.92
C GLU A 190 -10.04 20.11 -45.39
N GLY A 191 -9.70 21.14 -44.64
CA GLY A 191 -8.59 22.06 -44.93
C GLY A 191 -8.96 23.23 -45.85
N ARG A 192 -10.17 23.26 -46.43
CA ARG A 192 -10.59 24.33 -47.34
C ARG A 192 -11.14 25.55 -46.59
N LYS A 193 -10.95 26.72 -47.18
CA LYS A 193 -11.61 27.96 -46.76
C LYS A 193 -13.08 27.92 -47.17
N VAL A 194 -13.98 28.19 -46.22
CA VAL A 194 -15.43 28.11 -46.40
C VAL A 194 -16.09 29.31 -45.73
N SER A 195 -17.10 29.91 -46.36
CA SER A 195 -17.90 30.98 -45.77
C SER A 195 -19.40 30.65 -45.81
N LEU A 196 -20.11 30.97 -44.74
CA LEU A 196 -21.56 30.88 -44.61
C LEU A 196 -22.17 32.28 -44.55
N PRO A 197 -22.99 32.69 -45.53
CA PRO A 197 -23.60 34.02 -45.55
C PRO A 197 -24.76 34.09 -44.55
N CYS A 198 -24.96 35.26 -43.93
CA CYS A 198 -26.16 35.59 -43.17
C CYS A 198 -26.35 37.10 -43.07
N SER A 199 -26.64 37.75 -44.19
CA SER A 199 -26.75 39.22 -44.23
C SER A 199 -28.13 39.68 -43.72
N PRO A 200 -28.21 40.39 -42.57
CA PRO A 200 -29.48 40.87 -42.03
C PRO A 200 -30.01 42.08 -42.82
N ASN A 201 -31.33 42.19 -42.93
CA ASN A 201 -32.04 43.41 -43.34
C ASN A 201 -33.18 43.73 -42.35
N GLY A 202 -33.73 44.94 -42.42
CA GLY A 202 -34.73 45.46 -41.48
C GLY A 202 -34.19 46.60 -40.62
N TYR A 203 -35.09 47.34 -39.97
CA TYR A 203 -34.74 48.54 -39.21
C TYR A 203 -35.51 48.64 -37.89
N PRO A 204 -34.84 48.91 -36.75
CA PRO A 204 -33.40 49.06 -36.59
C PRO A 204 -32.61 47.81 -36.97
N LYS A 205 -31.34 48.01 -37.41
CA LYS A 205 -30.46 46.95 -37.92
C LYS A 205 -30.47 45.73 -36.98
N PRO A 206 -30.84 44.53 -37.45
CA PRO A 206 -30.90 43.35 -36.60
C PRO A 206 -29.52 42.93 -36.09
N GLU A 207 -29.47 42.45 -34.85
CA GLU A 207 -28.30 41.77 -34.30
C GLU A 207 -28.23 40.33 -34.82
N ILE A 208 -27.06 39.92 -35.32
CA ILE A 208 -26.79 38.55 -35.79
C ILE A 208 -26.22 37.70 -34.67
N THR A 209 -26.83 36.53 -34.46
CA THR A 209 -26.30 35.46 -33.61
C THR A 209 -26.23 34.15 -34.39
N TRP A 210 -25.05 33.54 -34.39
CA TRP A 210 -24.87 32.17 -34.88
C TRP A 210 -24.98 31.15 -33.75
N TYR A 211 -25.56 30.00 -34.08
CA TYR A 211 -25.62 28.82 -33.22
C TYR A 211 -25.03 27.63 -33.98
N LYS A 212 -24.26 26.78 -33.28
CA LYS A 212 -23.82 25.47 -33.76
C LYS A 212 -24.43 24.40 -32.88
N ASP A 213 -25.15 23.46 -33.47
CA ASP A 213 -25.80 22.35 -32.78
C ASP A 213 -26.67 22.81 -31.59
N GLY A 214 -27.34 23.95 -31.75
CA GLY A 214 -28.18 24.58 -30.73
C GLY A 214 -27.45 25.46 -29.70
N GLN A 215 -26.11 25.47 -29.70
CA GLN A 215 -25.31 26.29 -28.79
C GLN A 215 -24.91 27.61 -29.44
N LYS A 216 -25.07 28.72 -28.71
CA LYS A 216 -24.68 30.06 -29.18
C LYS A 216 -23.16 30.13 -29.36
N MET A 217 -22.72 30.58 -30.53
CA MET A 217 -21.30 30.73 -30.87
C MET A 217 -20.71 32.03 -30.32
N ASP A 218 -19.40 32.05 -30.12
CA ASP A 218 -18.67 33.28 -29.80
C ASP A 218 -18.78 34.28 -30.95
N SER A 219 -19.18 35.50 -30.63
CA SER A 219 -19.37 36.59 -31.58
C SER A 219 -18.10 37.06 -32.31
N ARG A 220 -16.91 36.61 -31.87
CA ARG A 220 -15.63 36.84 -32.55
C ARG A 220 -15.39 35.94 -33.77
N LEU A 221 -16.19 34.88 -33.92
CA LEU A 221 -16.00 33.88 -34.99
C LEU A 221 -16.70 34.26 -36.30
N TYR A 222 -17.53 35.30 -36.31
CA TYR A 222 -18.25 35.77 -37.48
C TYR A 222 -18.23 37.30 -37.55
N ASN A 223 -18.41 37.84 -38.75
CA ASN A 223 -18.45 39.28 -38.97
C ASN A 223 -19.80 39.83 -38.50
N LYS A 224 -19.81 40.75 -37.53
CA LYS A 224 -21.05 41.36 -36.99
C LYS A 224 -21.73 42.33 -37.95
N GLU A 225 -20.99 42.89 -38.89
CA GLU A 225 -21.51 43.86 -39.86
C GLU A 225 -22.18 43.17 -41.04
N THR A 226 -21.56 42.12 -41.58
CA THR A 226 -22.04 41.35 -42.75
C THR A 226 -22.81 40.08 -42.38
N GLY A 227 -22.67 39.61 -41.14
CA GLY A 227 -23.21 38.36 -40.62
C GLY A 227 -22.51 37.09 -41.10
N GLU A 228 -21.43 37.22 -41.88
CA GLU A 228 -20.72 36.09 -42.50
C GLU A 228 -19.86 35.31 -41.50
N LEU A 229 -20.03 33.98 -41.46
CA LEU A 229 -19.20 33.06 -40.69
C LEU A 229 -18.17 32.41 -41.61
N THR A 230 -16.87 32.65 -41.37
CA THR A 230 -15.79 32.14 -42.23
C THR A 230 -14.90 31.14 -41.49
N PHE A 231 -14.68 29.98 -42.10
CA PHE A 231 -13.67 29.00 -41.72
C PHE A 231 -12.45 29.22 -42.62
N SER A 232 -11.30 29.56 -42.04
CA SER A 232 -10.04 29.66 -42.79
C SER A 232 -9.57 28.30 -43.31
N SER A 233 -9.80 27.26 -42.54
CA SER A 233 -9.48 25.86 -42.86
C SER A 233 -10.45 24.94 -42.10
N ILE A 234 -11.54 24.55 -42.75
CA ILE A 234 -12.60 23.74 -42.13
C ILE A 234 -12.09 22.36 -41.69
N GLN A 235 -12.37 21.96 -40.45
CA GLN A 235 -11.97 20.68 -39.85
C GLN A 235 -13.15 19.72 -39.74
N PHE A 236 -12.90 18.41 -39.61
CA PHE A 236 -13.98 17.44 -39.39
C PHE A 236 -14.86 17.72 -38.16
N SER A 237 -14.30 18.38 -37.13
CA SER A 237 -15.02 18.81 -35.93
C SER A 237 -16.04 19.94 -36.20
N ASP A 238 -15.93 20.65 -37.32
CA ASP A 238 -16.80 21.75 -37.71
C ASP A 238 -18.08 21.27 -38.40
N ARG A 239 -18.23 19.96 -38.65
CA ARG A 239 -19.51 19.41 -39.09
C ARG A 239 -20.59 19.67 -38.04
N GLY A 240 -21.81 19.92 -38.48
CA GLY A 240 -22.92 20.20 -37.57
C GLY A 240 -24.04 20.99 -38.22
N LEU A 241 -25.07 21.28 -37.43
CA LEU A 241 -26.18 22.12 -37.84
C LEU A 241 -25.94 23.55 -37.35
N TYR A 242 -25.80 24.48 -38.29
CA TYR A 242 -25.63 25.89 -37.98
C TYR A 242 -26.94 26.63 -38.18
N LYS A 243 -27.28 27.52 -37.26
CA LYS A 243 -28.44 28.42 -37.36
C LYS A 243 -27.95 29.85 -37.22
N CYS A 244 -28.23 30.68 -38.22
CA CYS A 244 -28.11 32.11 -38.08
C CYS A 244 -29.46 32.70 -37.66
N GLU A 245 -29.44 33.62 -36.71
CA GLU A 245 -30.62 34.31 -36.18
C GLU A 245 -30.39 35.81 -36.24
N ALA A 246 -31.30 36.54 -36.91
CA ALA A 246 -31.34 37.99 -36.99
C ALA A 246 -32.47 38.51 -36.10
N ARG A 247 -32.15 39.40 -35.15
CA ARG A 247 -33.11 39.89 -34.13
C ARG A 247 -33.10 41.41 -34.02
N ASN A 248 -34.28 42.01 -34.02
CA ASN A 248 -34.49 43.39 -33.54
C ASN A 248 -35.66 43.40 -32.53
N PHE A 249 -36.11 44.57 -32.09
CA PHE A 249 -37.18 44.66 -31.08
C PHE A 249 -38.57 44.26 -31.61
N LEU A 250 -38.76 44.15 -32.93
CA LEU A 250 -40.02 43.75 -33.56
C LEU A 250 -40.15 42.24 -33.77
N GLY A 251 -39.03 41.51 -33.90
CA GLY A 251 -39.10 40.10 -34.26
C GLY A 251 -37.78 39.38 -34.37
N VAL A 252 -37.84 38.18 -34.95
CA VAL A 252 -36.72 37.28 -35.16
C VAL A 252 -36.92 36.54 -36.47
N GLU A 253 -35.89 36.51 -37.31
CA GLU A 253 -35.81 35.63 -38.49
C GLU A 253 -34.60 34.71 -38.36
N SER A 254 -34.69 33.49 -38.88
CA SER A 254 -33.57 32.55 -38.83
C SER A 254 -33.44 31.69 -40.08
N ALA A 255 -32.22 31.24 -40.34
CA ALA A 255 -31.90 30.32 -41.42
C ALA A 255 -30.90 29.27 -40.94
N THR A 256 -31.07 28.03 -41.41
CA THR A 256 -30.25 26.88 -40.99
C THR A 256 -29.48 26.27 -42.15
N VAL A 257 -28.27 25.77 -41.86
CA VAL A 257 -27.40 25.07 -42.80
C VAL A 257 -26.78 23.85 -42.14
N LYS A 258 -26.89 22.69 -42.80
CA LYS A 258 -26.16 21.48 -42.41
C LYS A 258 -24.78 21.49 -43.06
N VAL A 259 -23.73 21.62 -42.26
CA VAL A 259 -22.34 21.58 -42.72
C VAL A 259 -21.83 20.14 -42.65
N VAL A 260 -21.43 19.60 -43.80
CA VAL A 260 -20.82 18.28 -43.95
C VAL A 260 -19.37 18.46 -44.37
N VAL A 261 -18.45 17.83 -43.63
CA VAL A 261 -17.01 17.90 -43.92
C VAL A 261 -16.56 16.53 -44.42
N GLU A 262 -16.10 16.47 -45.66
CA GLU A 262 -15.59 15.26 -46.30
C GLU A 262 -14.07 15.16 -46.17
N ILE A 263 -13.58 13.94 -45.99
CA ILE A 263 -12.18 13.60 -45.76
C ILE A 263 -11.80 12.48 -46.72
N THR A 264 -10.73 12.71 -47.50
CA THR A 264 -10.08 11.67 -48.30
C THR A 264 -9.53 10.56 -47.39
N PRO A 265 -9.55 9.27 -47.79
CA PRO A 265 -9.08 8.18 -46.95
C PRO A 265 -7.62 8.39 -46.57
N ARG A 266 -7.30 8.26 -45.28
CA ARG A 266 -5.94 8.34 -44.75
C ARG A 266 -5.73 7.34 -43.62
N PHE A 267 -4.49 6.93 -43.41
CA PHE A 267 -4.13 6.12 -42.25
C PHE A 267 -4.20 6.96 -40.98
N VAL A 268 -4.92 6.46 -39.96
CA VAL A 268 -4.81 7.00 -38.59
C VAL A 268 -3.43 6.68 -38.04
N GLU A 269 -3.01 5.43 -38.24
CA GLU A 269 -1.66 4.94 -37.98
C GLU A 269 -1.24 4.07 -39.17
N LYS A 270 -0.04 4.30 -39.67
CA LYS A 270 0.48 3.49 -40.79
C LYS A 270 0.77 2.08 -40.27
N PRO A 271 0.33 1.03 -40.96
CA PRO A 271 0.60 -0.34 -40.53
C PRO A 271 2.09 -0.66 -40.63
N GLU A 272 2.55 -1.59 -39.78
CA GLU A 272 3.92 -2.09 -39.83
C GLU A 272 4.20 -2.78 -41.18
N THR A 273 5.39 -2.54 -41.73
CA THR A 273 5.77 -3.15 -43.01
C THR A 273 6.00 -4.66 -42.91
N TYR A 274 6.42 -5.15 -41.74
CA TYR A 274 6.65 -6.57 -41.48
C TYR A 274 5.81 -7.01 -40.28
N HIS A 275 5.00 -8.03 -40.47
CA HIS A 275 4.17 -8.61 -39.41
C HIS A 275 4.59 -10.05 -39.19
N THR A 276 5.01 -10.41 -37.97
CA THR A 276 5.39 -11.78 -37.64
C THR A 276 4.19 -12.55 -37.12
N ALA A 277 3.90 -13.71 -37.73
CA ALA A 277 2.89 -14.64 -37.29
C ALA A 277 3.50 -16.04 -37.11
N TYR A 278 2.82 -16.88 -36.34
CA TYR A 278 3.27 -18.22 -36.01
C TYR A 278 2.33 -19.25 -36.62
N GLU A 279 2.87 -20.36 -37.12
CA GLU A 279 2.06 -21.44 -37.71
C GLU A 279 0.96 -21.93 -36.77
N THR A 280 -0.18 -22.36 -37.32
CA THR A 280 -1.40 -22.82 -36.64
C THR A 280 -2.14 -21.75 -35.82
N TRP A 281 -1.55 -20.58 -35.60
CA TRP A 281 -2.17 -19.51 -34.81
C TRP A 281 -3.11 -18.66 -35.66
N GLU A 282 -3.91 -17.84 -34.99
CA GLU A 282 -4.64 -16.74 -35.62
C GLU A 282 -3.79 -15.46 -35.53
N THR A 283 -3.79 -14.66 -36.59
CA THR A 283 -3.16 -13.33 -36.57
C THR A 283 -4.06 -12.30 -37.23
N THR A 284 -3.88 -11.04 -36.86
CA THR A 284 -4.65 -9.92 -37.40
C THR A 284 -3.70 -8.92 -38.03
N LEU A 285 -3.89 -8.65 -39.33
CA LEU A 285 -3.24 -7.54 -40.01
C LEU A 285 -4.12 -6.31 -39.87
N SER A 286 -3.65 -5.33 -39.11
CA SER A 286 -4.40 -4.11 -38.86
C SER A 286 -4.25 -3.09 -40.00
N CYS A 287 -5.35 -2.46 -40.40
CA CYS A 287 -5.33 -1.41 -41.42
C CYS A 287 -6.28 -0.27 -41.05
N ASN A 288 -5.84 0.57 -40.11
CA ASN A 288 -6.68 1.62 -39.55
C ASN A 288 -6.81 2.84 -40.49
N ILE A 289 -7.77 2.79 -41.41
CA ILE A 289 -8.07 3.87 -42.36
C ILE A 289 -9.30 4.64 -41.88
N PHE A 290 -9.16 5.97 -41.86
CA PHE A 290 -10.24 6.90 -41.59
C PHE A 290 -10.52 7.79 -42.81
N GLY A 291 -11.79 8.05 -43.06
CA GLY A 291 -12.26 8.92 -44.15
C GLY A 291 -13.76 9.18 -44.01
N PHE A 292 -14.23 10.24 -44.64
CA PHE A 292 -15.66 10.56 -44.69
C PHE A 292 -16.04 11.03 -46.09
N PRO A 293 -17.01 10.40 -46.78
CA PRO A 293 -17.76 9.20 -46.38
C PRO A 293 -16.85 7.99 -46.06
N PRO A 294 -17.29 7.07 -45.18
CA PRO A 294 -16.48 5.94 -44.73
C PRO A 294 -15.88 5.16 -45.91
N PRO A 295 -14.55 4.93 -45.93
CA PRO A 295 -13.90 4.25 -47.02
C PRO A 295 -14.28 2.77 -47.07
N LYS A 296 -14.46 2.24 -48.29
CA LYS A 296 -14.58 0.80 -48.52
C LYS A 296 -13.21 0.17 -48.40
N ILE A 297 -13.06 -0.78 -47.47
CA ILE A 297 -11.81 -1.49 -47.24
C ILE A 297 -11.74 -2.76 -48.12
N GLN A 298 -10.60 -2.96 -48.76
CA GLN A 298 -10.30 -4.12 -49.58
C GLN A 298 -8.92 -4.66 -49.25
N TRP A 299 -8.86 -5.96 -49.00
CA TRP A 299 -7.62 -6.70 -48.80
C TRP A 299 -7.33 -7.56 -50.02
N THR A 300 -6.08 -7.54 -50.47
CA THR A 300 -5.62 -8.36 -51.61
C THR A 300 -4.28 -9.00 -51.30
N ARG A 301 -4.05 -10.17 -51.91
CA ARG A 301 -2.80 -10.91 -51.76
C ARG A 301 -1.95 -10.74 -53.01
N SER A 302 -0.66 -10.37 -52.84
CA SER A 302 0.31 -10.25 -53.94
C SER A 302 -0.22 -9.47 -55.17
N PHE A 303 -1.02 -8.43 -54.93
CA PHE A 303 -1.59 -7.52 -55.93
C PHE A 303 -2.52 -8.12 -57.00
N LYS A 304 -2.93 -9.40 -56.89
CA LYS A 304 -3.63 -10.10 -58.00
C LYS A 304 -5.06 -10.55 -57.71
N LYS A 305 -5.38 -11.03 -56.50
CA LYS A 305 -6.73 -11.51 -56.17
C LYS A 305 -7.19 -10.98 -54.80
N PRO A 306 -8.50 -10.69 -54.62
CA PRO A 306 -9.09 -10.51 -53.30
C PRO A 306 -8.74 -11.70 -52.41
N VAL A 307 -8.65 -11.47 -51.11
CA VAL A 307 -8.44 -12.56 -50.17
C VAL A 307 -9.75 -13.36 -50.09
N THR A 308 -9.81 -14.52 -50.75
CA THR A 308 -11.02 -15.36 -50.89
C THR A 308 -10.90 -16.72 -50.20
N VAL A 309 -10.00 -16.86 -49.25
CA VAL A 309 -9.79 -18.12 -48.52
C VAL A 309 -10.64 -18.07 -47.26
N ASP A 310 -11.42 -19.11 -46.98
CA ASP A 310 -12.35 -19.17 -45.84
C ASP A 310 -11.69 -18.90 -44.47
N ARG A 311 -10.40 -19.17 -44.35
CA ARG A 311 -9.57 -18.86 -43.16
C ARG A 311 -9.28 -17.36 -42.97
N HIS A 312 -9.49 -16.55 -43.99
CA HIS A 312 -9.24 -15.12 -43.97
C HIS A 312 -10.55 -14.36 -43.83
N VAL A 313 -10.70 -13.62 -42.74
CA VAL A 313 -11.93 -12.89 -42.39
C VAL A 313 -11.62 -11.41 -42.32
N VAL A 314 -12.32 -10.60 -43.14
CA VAL A 314 -12.24 -9.14 -43.03
C VAL A 314 -13.19 -8.68 -41.93
N ALA A 315 -12.62 -8.19 -40.82
CA ALA A 315 -13.35 -7.71 -39.65
C ALA A 315 -13.25 -6.18 -39.57
N GLY A 316 -14.21 -5.49 -40.19
CA GLY A 316 -14.19 -4.03 -40.32
C GLY A 316 -13.02 -3.57 -41.20
N ASN A 317 -11.99 -3.01 -40.57
CA ASN A 317 -10.79 -2.51 -41.25
C ASN A 317 -9.68 -3.57 -41.37
N ASP A 318 -9.72 -4.62 -40.54
CA ASP A 318 -8.60 -5.53 -40.33
C ASP A 318 -8.80 -6.87 -41.04
N LEU A 319 -7.70 -7.54 -41.37
CA LEU A 319 -7.70 -8.89 -41.93
C LEU A 319 -7.26 -9.90 -40.88
N VAL A 320 -8.18 -10.74 -40.44
CA VAL A 320 -7.91 -11.86 -39.55
C VAL A 320 -7.57 -13.08 -40.40
N ILE A 321 -6.42 -13.70 -40.16
CA ILE A 321 -5.97 -14.93 -40.82
C ILE A 321 -5.91 -16.03 -39.77
N LYS A 322 -6.81 -17.00 -39.88
CA LYS A 322 -6.89 -18.17 -39.00
C LYS A 322 -6.00 -19.30 -39.49
N ASP A 323 -5.51 -20.13 -38.56
CA ASP A 323 -4.70 -21.31 -38.87
C ASP A 323 -3.57 -20.95 -39.86
N ILE A 324 -2.63 -20.12 -39.40
CA ILE A 324 -1.52 -19.62 -40.21
C ILE A 324 -0.69 -20.78 -40.76
N ARG A 325 -0.37 -20.72 -42.05
CA ARG A 325 0.46 -21.73 -42.74
C ARG A 325 1.66 -21.08 -43.40
N LEU A 326 2.71 -21.85 -43.65
CA LEU A 326 3.88 -21.37 -44.41
C LEU A 326 3.50 -20.76 -45.76
N GLU A 327 2.45 -21.27 -46.41
CA GLU A 327 1.91 -20.74 -47.65
C GLU A 327 1.34 -19.32 -47.51
N ASP A 328 1.00 -18.87 -46.29
CA ASP A 328 0.42 -17.55 -46.04
C ASP A 328 1.46 -16.42 -46.11
N ARG A 329 2.76 -16.74 -46.02
CA ARG A 329 3.87 -15.78 -46.11
C ARG A 329 3.77 -14.85 -47.33
N GLY A 330 4.25 -13.61 -47.16
CA GLY A 330 4.39 -12.63 -48.24
C GLY A 330 3.48 -11.41 -48.10
N PRO A 331 3.39 -10.57 -49.15
CA PRO A 331 2.77 -9.25 -49.05
C PRO A 331 1.24 -9.30 -49.15
N PHE A 332 0.59 -8.69 -48.17
CA PHE A 332 -0.82 -8.31 -48.16
C PHE A 332 -0.94 -6.81 -48.40
N MET A 333 -1.88 -6.42 -49.26
CA MET A 333 -2.20 -5.03 -49.51
C MET A 333 -3.56 -4.71 -48.93
N CYS A 334 -3.62 -3.72 -48.03
CA CYS A 334 -4.87 -3.11 -47.62
C CYS A 334 -5.08 -1.82 -48.40
N ARG A 335 -6.31 -1.63 -48.91
CA ARG A 335 -6.71 -0.46 -49.69
C ARG A 335 -8.03 0.07 -49.13
N GLY A 336 -8.08 1.36 -48.82
CA GLY A 336 -9.29 2.07 -48.44
C GLY A 336 -9.64 3.12 -49.48
N GLU A 337 -10.89 3.14 -49.93
CA GLU A 337 -11.33 4.02 -51.02
C GLU A 337 -12.70 4.66 -50.73
N ASN A 338 -12.81 5.96 -51.01
CA ASN A 338 -14.10 6.65 -51.12
C ASN A 338 -14.11 7.50 -52.41
N HIS A 339 -15.22 8.19 -52.69
CA HIS A 339 -15.36 8.99 -53.91
C HIS A 339 -14.38 10.20 -54.00
N LEU A 340 -13.66 10.53 -52.93
CA LEU A 340 -12.66 11.59 -52.93
C LEU A 340 -11.24 11.11 -53.24
N GLY A 341 -10.96 9.82 -53.05
CA GLY A 341 -9.64 9.25 -53.26
C GLY A 341 -9.46 7.89 -52.60
N HIS A 342 -8.22 7.43 -52.59
CA HIS A 342 -7.85 6.12 -52.05
C HIS A 342 -6.49 6.19 -51.34
N VAL A 343 -6.26 5.25 -50.44
CA VAL A 343 -4.98 5.03 -49.78
C VAL A 343 -4.71 3.54 -49.67
N TYR A 344 -3.45 3.13 -49.73
CA TYR A 344 -3.06 1.72 -49.58
C TYR A 344 -1.74 1.57 -48.82
N ALA A 345 -1.55 0.39 -48.22
CA ALA A 345 -0.31 -0.01 -47.57
C ALA A 345 -0.02 -1.50 -47.79
N LEU A 346 1.25 -1.86 -47.68
CA LEU A 346 1.74 -3.22 -47.82
C LEU A 346 2.26 -3.73 -46.47
N ILE A 347 1.81 -4.93 -46.13
CA ILE A 347 2.20 -5.64 -44.91
C ILE A 347 2.78 -6.99 -45.35
N VAL A 348 4.05 -7.22 -45.08
CA VAL A 348 4.74 -8.47 -45.37
C VAL A 348 4.56 -9.41 -44.20
N LEU A 349 3.75 -10.47 -44.40
CA LEU A 349 3.56 -11.51 -43.41
C LEU A 349 4.78 -12.44 -43.38
N VAL A 350 5.48 -12.45 -42.26
CA VAL A 350 6.57 -13.36 -41.94
C VAL A 350 6.01 -14.48 -41.09
N VAL A 351 6.07 -15.72 -41.59
CA VAL A 351 5.58 -16.90 -40.87
C VAL A 351 6.75 -17.61 -40.20
N LYS A 352 6.68 -17.80 -38.88
CA LYS A 352 7.63 -18.57 -38.07
C LYS A 352 7.00 -19.87 -37.57
N PRO A 353 7.76 -20.97 -37.46
CA PRO A 353 7.27 -22.20 -36.86
C PRO A 353 7.04 -22.03 -35.36
N VAL A 354 6.17 -22.85 -34.77
CA VAL A 354 6.00 -22.93 -33.31
C VAL A 354 6.93 -24.03 -32.76
N VAL A 355 7.81 -23.67 -31.83
CA VAL A 355 8.80 -24.56 -31.21
C VAL A 355 8.72 -24.41 -29.69
N PRO A 356 8.43 -25.46 -28.90
CA PRO A 356 8.30 -25.36 -27.45
C PRO A 356 9.61 -24.93 -26.76
N PRO A 357 9.56 -24.47 -25.50
CA PRO A 357 10.75 -24.00 -24.80
C PRO A 357 11.73 -25.16 -24.57
N ALA A 358 13.00 -24.97 -24.91
CA ALA A 358 14.07 -25.92 -24.69
C ALA A 358 15.18 -25.26 -23.85
N ILE A 359 15.45 -25.82 -22.66
CA ILE A 359 16.42 -25.27 -21.71
C ILE A 359 17.84 -25.44 -22.28
N THR A 360 18.56 -24.33 -22.45
CA THR A 360 19.94 -24.28 -22.93
C THR A 360 20.95 -24.04 -21.82
N THR A 361 20.52 -23.50 -20.68
CA THR A 361 21.38 -23.29 -19.50
C THR A 361 20.56 -23.53 -18.25
N ALA A 362 21.10 -24.32 -17.33
CA ALA A 362 20.48 -24.69 -16.07
C ALA A 362 21.44 -24.46 -14.89
N PRO A 363 20.92 -24.12 -13.70
CA PRO A 363 21.72 -24.11 -12.48
C PRO A 363 22.07 -25.54 -12.07
N SER A 364 23.08 -25.70 -11.21
CA SER A 364 23.36 -26.97 -10.52
C SER A 364 22.12 -27.45 -9.76
N SER A 365 21.93 -28.76 -9.62
CA SER A 365 20.75 -29.32 -8.91
C SER A 365 20.69 -28.94 -7.43
N VAL A 366 21.86 -28.77 -6.80
CA VAL A 366 22.01 -28.31 -5.42
C VAL A 366 23.09 -27.24 -5.36
N VAL A 367 22.79 -26.12 -4.70
CA VAL A 367 23.73 -25.03 -4.42
C VAL A 367 23.89 -24.91 -2.91
N LYS A 368 25.09 -25.22 -2.41
CA LYS A 368 25.42 -25.10 -0.99
C LYS A 368 26.08 -23.76 -0.73
N VAL A 369 25.49 -22.95 0.14
CA VAL A 369 26.05 -21.66 0.55
C VAL A 369 26.82 -21.83 1.86
N THR A 370 28.11 -21.50 1.83
CA THR A 370 29.04 -21.74 2.95
C THR A 370 28.96 -20.70 4.06
N LYS A 371 28.37 -19.52 3.80
CA LYS A 371 28.30 -18.44 4.79
C LYS A 371 27.06 -17.58 4.59
N VAL A 372 26.41 -17.22 5.69
CA VAL A 372 25.32 -16.24 5.73
C VAL A 372 25.85 -14.87 5.26
N HIS A 373 25.01 -14.10 4.56
CA HIS A 373 25.32 -12.84 3.88
C HIS A 373 26.21 -12.94 2.64
N ASN A 374 26.63 -14.14 2.22
CA ASN A 374 27.26 -14.28 0.91
C ASN A 374 26.23 -14.06 -0.21
N SER A 375 26.72 -13.52 -1.32
CA SER A 375 25.93 -13.45 -2.55
C SER A 375 26.18 -14.67 -3.43
N PHE A 376 25.16 -15.11 -4.15
CA PHE A 376 25.31 -16.08 -5.22
C PHE A 376 24.35 -15.76 -6.36
N THR A 377 24.55 -16.41 -7.49
CA THR A 377 23.76 -16.18 -8.70
C THR A 377 23.27 -17.50 -9.26
N LEU A 378 21.98 -17.54 -9.59
CA LEU A 378 21.39 -18.59 -10.42
C LEU A 378 21.23 -18.08 -11.85
N GLN A 379 21.45 -18.94 -12.83
CA GLN A 379 21.32 -18.63 -14.24
C GLN A 379 20.47 -19.68 -14.93
N CYS A 380 19.53 -19.25 -15.76
CA CYS A 380 18.77 -20.11 -16.64
C CYS A 380 18.67 -19.50 -18.03
N ALA A 381 18.62 -20.35 -19.06
CA ALA A 381 18.34 -19.93 -20.41
C ALA A 381 17.50 -20.98 -21.13
N ALA A 382 16.63 -20.52 -22.03
CA ALA A 382 15.86 -21.39 -22.90
C ALA A 382 15.66 -20.76 -24.28
N ARG A 383 15.57 -21.61 -25.29
CA ARG A 383 15.19 -21.26 -26.66
C ARG A 383 13.75 -21.64 -26.94
N GLY A 384 13.11 -20.98 -27.88
CA GLY A 384 11.77 -21.33 -28.34
C GLY A 384 11.25 -20.32 -29.37
N SER A 385 10.21 -20.71 -30.10
CA SER A 385 9.55 -19.84 -31.07
C SER A 385 8.03 -19.94 -30.86
N PRO A 386 7.34 -18.88 -30.40
CA PRO A 386 7.88 -17.59 -29.97
C PRO A 386 8.88 -17.71 -28.81
N VAL A 387 9.73 -16.70 -28.65
CA VAL A 387 10.68 -16.62 -27.54
C VAL A 387 9.94 -16.77 -26.21
N PRO A 388 10.30 -17.74 -25.36
CA PRO A 388 9.57 -17.99 -24.13
C PRO A 388 9.70 -16.84 -23.12
N SER A 389 8.69 -16.67 -22.28
CA SER A 389 8.82 -15.89 -21.05
C SER A 389 9.60 -16.70 -20.02
N LEU A 390 10.34 -16.01 -19.15
CA LEU A 390 11.05 -16.60 -18.02
C LEU A 390 10.45 -16.04 -16.72
N GLU A 391 10.05 -16.93 -15.83
CA GLU A 391 9.58 -16.64 -14.49
C GLU A 391 10.41 -17.40 -13.46
N TRP A 392 10.84 -16.71 -12.40
CA TRP A 392 11.51 -17.35 -11.27
C TRP A 392 10.50 -17.56 -10.15
N SER A 393 10.57 -18.70 -9.49
CA SER A 393 9.86 -18.93 -8.23
C SER A 393 10.79 -19.53 -7.19
N LYS A 394 10.46 -19.32 -5.92
CA LYS A 394 11.08 -19.98 -4.78
C LYS A 394 9.98 -20.58 -3.93
N ASP A 395 10.07 -21.88 -3.67
CA ASP A 395 9.08 -22.65 -2.91
C ASP A 395 7.65 -22.44 -3.43
N GLY A 396 7.52 -22.28 -4.76
CA GLY A 396 6.25 -22.03 -5.45
C GLY A 396 5.79 -20.57 -5.49
N VAL A 397 6.49 -19.64 -4.84
CA VAL A 397 6.18 -18.20 -4.85
C VAL A 397 6.98 -17.50 -5.94
N ILE A 398 6.30 -16.80 -6.85
CA ILE A 398 6.94 -16.05 -7.94
C ILE A 398 7.80 -14.91 -7.37
N ILE A 399 9.03 -14.79 -7.84
CA ILE A 399 9.98 -13.74 -7.46
C ILE A 399 10.21 -12.79 -8.65
N SER A 400 10.19 -11.48 -8.39
CA SER A 400 10.51 -10.47 -9.41
C SER A 400 12.01 -10.47 -9.73
N THR A 401 12.35 -10.41 -11.03
CA THR A 401 13.75 -10.31 -11.48
C THR A 401 13.94 -9.14 -12.44
N ASN A 402 15.08 -8.46 -12.31
CA ASN A 402 15.40 -7.26 -13.10
C ASN A 402 16.31 -7.55 -14.31
N THR A 403 16.81 -8.77 -14.48
CA THR A 403 17.79 -9.11 -15.52
C THR A 403 17.31 -10.27 -16.38
N THR A 404 16.57 -9.93 -17.43
CA THR A 404 16.28 -10.82 -18.55
C THR A 404 16.87 -10.22 -19.82
N VAL A 405 17.70 -10.99 -20.52
CA VAL A 405 18.21 -10.63 -21.85
C VAL A 405 17.46 -11.49 -22.84
N LYS A 406 16.75 -10.86 -23.77
CA LYS A 406 16.00 -11.51 -24.84
C LYS A 406 16.70 -11.27 -26.17
N THR A 407 16.95 -12.34 -26.90
CA THR A 407 17.36 -12.33 -28.31
C THR A 407 16.20 -12.82 -29.18
N GLU A 408 16.39 -12.92 -30.49
CA GLU A 408 15.31 -13.33 -31.42
C GLU A 408 14.71 -14.72 -31.13
N ASP A 409 15.49 -15.65 -30.56
CA ASP A 409 15.07 -17.04 -30.30
C ASP A 409 15.40 -17.56 -28.89
N GLU A 410 16.13 -16.79 -28.07
CA GLU A 410 16.62 -17.21 -26.75
C GLU A 410 16.37 -16.16 -25.68
N VAL A 411 15.90 -16.61 -24.51
CA VAL A 411 15.81 -15.81 -23.29
C VAL A 411 16.83 -16.30 -22.27
N LYS A 412 17.56 -15.37 -21.65
CA LYS A 412 18.53 -15.64 -20.58
C LYS A 412 18.14 -14.83 -19.36
N GLY A 413 18.10 -15.47 -18.19
CA GLY A 413 17.85 -14.79 -16.93
C GLY A 413 18.90 -15.08 -15.88
N LYS A 414 19.10 -14.07 -15.03
CA LYS A 414 20.03 -14.10 -13.92
C LYS A 414 19.27 -13.71 -12.64
N LEU A 415 19.27 -14.59 -11.65
CA LEU A 415 18.74 -14.30 -10.32
C LEU A 415 19.92 -14.13 -9.36
N VAL A 416 20.09 -12.90 -8.85
CA VAL A 416 21.17 -12.56 -7.91
C VAL A 416 20.59 -12.46 -6.51
N ILE A 417 21.09 -13.28 -5.60
CA ILE A 417 20.79 -13.19 -4.17
C ILE A 417 21.99 -12.48 -3.56
N SER A 418 21.79 -11.25 -3.08
CA SER A 418 22.89 -10.37 -2.64
C SER A 418 23.38 -10.65 -1.22
N SER A 419 22.52 -11.17 -0.35
CA SER A 419 22.85 -11.52 1.03
C SER A 419 21.99 -12.70 1.47
N PHE A 420 22.52 -13.92 1.32
CA PHE A 420 21.79 -15.14 1.63
C PHE A 420 21.59 -15.35 3.15
N GLY A 421 20.35 -15.55 3.58
CA GLY A 421 19.97 -15.91 4.96
C GLY A 421 19.32 -17.29 5.07
N PRO A 422 19.05 -17.78 6.30
CA PRO A 422 18.34 -19.06 6.51
C PRO A 422 16.97 -19.10 5.85
N SER A 423 16.26 -17.96 5.82
CA SER A 423 14.97 -17.81 5.15
C SER A 423 15.07 -17.95 3.63
N ASP A 424 16.26 -17.78 3.04
CA ASP A 424 16.48 -17.84 1.60
C ASP A 424 16.74 -19.26 1.08
N GLN A 425 16.93 -20.23 1.99
CA GLN A 425 16.95 -21.65 1.64
C GLN A 425 15.61 -22.05 1.02
N GLY A 426 15.64 -23.03 0.11
CA GLY A 426 14.44 -23.52 -0.56
C GLY A 426 14.71 -24.00 -1.97
N VAL A 427 13.63 -24.32 -2.67
CA VAL A 427 13.65 -24.78 -4.05
C VAL A 427 13.39 -23.60 -4.97
N TYR A 428 14.43 -23.19 -5.72
CA TYR A 428 14.33 -22.17 -6.74
C TYR A 428 14.03 -22.83 -8.07
N LYS A 429 13.02 -22.35 -8.78
CA LYS A 429 12.60 -22.85 -10.08
C LYS A 429 12.66 -21.72 -11.10
N CYS A 430 13.23 -21.99 -12.26
CA CYS A 430 13.02 -21.16 -13.44
C CYS A 430 12.04 -21.87 -14.37
N PHE A 431 10.95 -21.17 -14.68
CA PHE A 431 9.83 -21.64 -15.48
C PHE A 431 9.80 -20.87 -16.79
N PHE A 432 9.89 -21.60 -17.90
CA PHE A 432 9.80 -21.08 -19.25
C PHE A 432 8.46 -21.44 -19.84
N LYS A 433 7.78 -20.46 -20.44
CA LYS A 433 6.52 -20.68 -21.14
C LYS A 433 6.57 -20.03 -22.50
N ASN A 434 6.25 -20.79 -23.54
CA ASN A 434 5.76 -20.20 -24.78
C ASN A 434 4.38 -20.77 -25.11
N PHE A 435 3.40 -19.87 -25.22
CA PHE A 435 2.02 -20.22 -25.58
C PHE A 435 1.35 -21.28 -24.67
N ASP A 436 0.08 -21.59 -24.92
CA ASP A 436 -0.82 -22.27 -23.99
C ASP A 436 -0.55 -23.77 -23.76
N ASN A 437 0.58 -24.33 -24.22
CA ASN A 437 1.03 -25.70 -23.86
C ASN A 437 2.55 -25.94 -23.90
N GLY A 438 3.36 -25.00 -24.41
CA GLY A 438 4.82 -25.14 -24.44
C GLY A 438 5.43 -24.66 -23.12
N THR A 439 5.82 -25.58 -22.24
CA THR A 439 6.50 -25.23 -20.99
C THR A 439 7.80 -26.02 -20.84
N ALA A 440 8.77 -25.41 -20.18
CA ALA A 440 9.94 -26.11 -19.66
C ALA A 440 10.30 -25.52 -18.31
N GLU A 441 10.65 -26.35 -17.35
CA GLU A 441 11.05 -25.90 -16.02
C GLU A 441 12.26 -26.66 -15.53
N ILE A 442 13.06 -25.99 -14.70
CA ILE A 442 14.14 -26.63 -13.98
C ILE A 442 14.28 -26.00 -12.60
N SER A 443 14.56 -26.86 -11.62
CA SER A 443 14.64 -26.50 -10.21
C SER A 443 16.05 -26.75 -9.67
N THR A 444 16.46 -25.92 -8.72
CA THR A 444 17.67 -26.07 -7.91
C THR A 444 17.31 -25.90 -6.45
N THR A 445 17.83 -26.78 -5.60
CA THR A 445 17.73 -26.61 -4.15
C THR A 445 18.89 -25.75 -3.68
N VAL A 446 18.61 -24.67 -2.95
CA VAL A 446 19.63 -23.85 -2.31
C VAL A 446 19.54 -24.09 -0.80
N GLU A 447 20.64 -24.51 -0.20
CA GLU A 447 20.72 -24.85 1.22
C GLU A 447 21.99 -24.26 1.86
N LEU A 448 21.91 -23.96 3.16
CA LEU A 448 23.09 -23.63 3.94
C LEU A 448 23.88 -24.90 4.25
N VAL A 449 25.21 -24.82 4.21
CA VAL A 449 26.03 -25.90 4.77
C VAL A 449 25.74 -26.01 6.27
N GLY A 450 25.31 -27.19 6.71
CA GLY A 450 25.00 -27.47 8.11
C GLY A 450 25.86 -28.59 8.70
N CYS A 451 26.14 -28.49 10.01
CA CYS A 451 26.93 -29.47 10.77
C CYS A 451 26.08 -30.53 11.49
N GLY A 452 24.75 -30.45 11.34
CA GLY A 452 23.80 -31.29 12.07
C GLY A 452 23.67 -30.91 13.55
N GLU A 453 22.56 -31.30 14.18
CA GLU A 453 22.33 -31.02 15.60
C GLU A 453 23.37 -31.75 16.47
N PRO A 454 24.14 -31.03 17.31
CA PRO A 454 25.15 -31.67 18.13
C PRO A 454 24.52 -32.35 19.34
N HIS A 455 25.02 -33.54 19.68
CA HIS A 455 24.56 -34.33 20.82
C HIS A 455 24.64 -33.54 22.13
N VAL A 456 23.61 -33.66 22.98
CA VAL A 456 23.54 -32.99 24.29
C VAL A 456 24.19 -33.88 25.36
N PRO A 457 25.14 -33.36 26.16
CA PRO A 457 25.73 -34.14 27.24
C PRO A 457 24.70 -34.52 28.30
N MET A 458 24.82 -35.74 28.85
CA MET A 458 24.00 -36.20 29.97
C MET A 458 24.23 -35.33 31.20
N ASN A 459 23.15 -34.89 31.85
CA ASN A 459 23.16 -33.86 32.92
C ASN A 459 23.63 -32.48 32.43
N GLY A 460 23.28 -32.12 31.19
CA GLY A 460 23.55 -30.81 30.63
C GLY A 460 22.61 -30.46 29.50
N TYR A 461 22.80 -29.25 28.97
CA TYR A 461 21.98 -28.67 27.92
C TYR A 461 22.85 -27.89 26.93
N LYS A 462 22.30 -27.65 25.74
CA LYS A 462 22.95 -26.84 24.69
C LYS A 462 22.12 -25.59 24.40
N VAL A 463 22.81 -24.49 24.14
CA VAL A 463 22.25 -23.18 23.82
C VAL A 463 22.65 -22.83 22.40
N GLY A 464 21.66 -22.65 21.53
CA GLY A 464 21.84 -22.48 20.08
C GLY A 464 21.01 -23.49 19.31
N LYS A 465 20.18 -23.00 18.39
CA LYS A 465 19.29 -23.82 17.54
C LYS A 465 19.73 -23.84 16.06
N ASN A 466 20.69 -22.99 15.70
CA ASN A 466 21.22 -22.88 14.36
C ASN A 466 22.50 -23.70 14.25
N TYR A 467 22.59 -24.55 13.22
CA TYR A 467 23.71 -25.46 13.01
C TYR A 467 24.37 -25.24 11.64
N TRP A 468 24.23 -24.03 11.09
CA TRP A 468 24.77 -23.64 9.79
C TRP A 468 26.22 -23.17 9.93
N ALA A 469 27.00 -23.25 8.85
CA ALA A 469 28.39 -22.82 8.83
C ALA A 469 28.54 -21.35 9.29
N GLY A 470 29.44 -21.12 10.25
CA GLY A 470 29.65 -19.85 10.94
C GLY A 470 28.91 -19.72 12.28
N GLU A 471 27.91 -20.55 12.57
CA GLU A 471 27.14 -20.52 13.82
C GLU A 471 27.82 -21.29 14.95
N MET A 472 27.59 -20.85 16.19
CA MET A 472 28.19 -21.43 17.39
C MET A 472 27.11 -21.96 18.34
N VAL A 473 27.33 -23.17 18.86
CA VAL A 473 26.50 -23.77 19.92
C VAL A 473 27.30 -23.82 21.21
N ILE A 474 26.68 -23.38 22.31
CA ILE A 474 27.28 -23.35 23.65
C ILE A 474 26.70 -24.50 24.48
N PHE A 475 27.51 -25.11 25.33
CA PHE A 475 27.10 -26.20 26.21
C PHE A 475 27.22 -25.78 27.68
N ALA A 476 26.30 -26.29 28.50
CA ALA A 476 26.26 -26.07 29.94
C ALA A 476 25.77 -27.33 30.66
N CYS A 477 25.96 -27.38 31.97
CA CYS A 477 25.57 -28.52 32.80
C CYS A 477 24.44 -28.18 33.77
N ASP A 478 23.70 -29.21 34.13
CA ASP A 478 22.64 -29.13 35.13
C ASP A 478 23.21 -28.86 36.53
N THR A 479 22.35 -28.36 37.42
CA THR A 479 22.73 -28.04 38.79
C THR A 479 23.38 -29.23 39.50
N GLY A 480 24.55 -29.01 40.11
CA GLY A 480 25.34 -30.06 40.73
C GLY A 480 26.35 -30.74 39.80
N TYR A 481 26.46 -30.33 38.54
CA TYR A 481 27.46 -30.80 37.58
C TYR A 481 28.33 -29.64 37.04
N HIS A 482 29.57 -29.92 36.66
CA HIS A 482 30.47 -28.99 35.97
C HIS A 482 30.84 -29.52 34.59
N LEU A 483 31.06 -28.60 33.63
CA LEU A 483 31.37 -28.93 32.25
C LEU A 483 32.87 -29.25 32.13
N GLU A 484 33.19 -30.39 31.53
CA GLU A 484 34.54 -30.79 31.15
C GLU A 484 34.63 -30.88 29.63
N GLY A 485 35.47 -30.02 29.04
CA GLY A 485 35.63 -29.88 27.60
C GLY A 485 35.36 -28.45 27.12
N PRO A 486 35.28 -28.23 25.80
CA PRO A 486 35.05 -26.92 25.22
C PRO A 486 33.63 -26.42 25.54
N THR A 487 33.51 -25.15 25.95
CA THR A 487 32.22 -24.52 26.27
C THR A 487 31.37 -24.25 25.03
N ASN A 488 31.97 -24.27 23.84
CA ASN A 488 31.30 -24.03 22.58
C ASN A 488 31.82 -24.92 21.44
N ARG A 489 31.04 -25.00 20.36
CA ARG A 489 31.43 -25.62 19.08
C ARG A 489 31.01 -24.68 17.95
N LEU A 490 31.91 -24.42 17.00
CA LEU A 490 31.65 -23.64 15.79
C LEU A 490 31.34 -24.60 14.63
N CYS A 491 30.31 -24.34 13.85
CA CYS A 491 30.05 -25.08 12.61
C CYS A 491 30.95 -24.54 11.50
N LEU A 492 31.79 -25.40 10.93
CA LEU A 492 32.77 -25.04 9.90
C LEU A 492 32.13 -25.10 8.50
N GLU A 493 32.74 -24.40 7.54
CA GLU A 493 32.28 -24.34 6.13
C GLU A 493 32.28 -25.70 5.41
N ASN A 494 32.98 -26.70 5.96
CA ASN A 494 32.99 -28.08 5.45
C ASN A 494 31.85 -28.95 6.01
N GLY A 495 30.94 -28.39 6.83
CA GLY A 495 29.84 -29.12 7.45
C GLY A 495 30.24 -29.96 8.67
N THR A 496 31.37 -29.66 9.32
CA THR A 496 31.79 -30.34 10.56
C THR A 496 31.90 -29.37 11.73
N TRP A 497 31.67 -29.87 12.94
CA TRP A 497 31.85 -29.08 14.16
C TRP A 497 33.33 -28.97 14.53
N SER A 498 33.78 -27.80 14.97
CA SER A 498 35.20 -27.48 15.23
C SER A 498 35.87 -28.35 16.31
N ASN A 499 35.11 -28.83 17.29
CA ASN A 499 35.61 -29.53 18.49
C ASN A 499 34.75 -30.77 18.79
N VAL A 500 35.07 -31.56 19.82
CA VAL A 500 34.21 -32.66 20.33
C VAL A 500 33.09 -32.16 21.25
N VAL A 501 32.08 -32.99 21.52
CA VAL A 501 31.01 -32.68 22.49
C VAL A 501 31.57 -32.72 23.92
N PRO A 502 31.36 -31.69 24.76
CA PRO A 502 31.83 -31.70 26.15
C PRO A 502 31.02 -32.67 27.02
N THR A 503 31.48 -32.94 28.25
CA THR A 503 30.77 -33.82 29.19
C THR A 503 30.45 -33.11 30.51
N CYS A 504 29.37 -33.51 31.18
CA CYS A 504 29.01 -32.98 32.49
C CYS A 504 29.37 -33.98 33.59
N LYS A 505 30.20 -33.56 34.55
CA LYS A 505 30.64 -34.38 35.69
C LYS A 505 30.05 -33.86 36.99
N LYS A 506 29.69 -34.76 37.91
CA LYS A 506 29.12 -34.40 39.20
C LYS A 506 30.15 -33.61 40.02
N LYS A 507 29.76 -32.45 40.53
CA LYS A 507 30.59 -31.67 41.46
C LYS A 507 30.83 -32.52 42.71
N LYS A 508 32.08 -32.87 43.02
CA LYS A 508 32.42 -33.61 44.24
C LYS A 508 32.09 -32.73 45.46
N LEU A 509 31.20 -33.21 46.31
CA LEU A 509 30.83 -32.56 47.56
C LEU A 509 31.96 -32.78 48.60
N ILE A 510 33.04 -32.03 48.49
CA ILE A 510 34.08 -31.96 49.54
C ILE A 510 34.43 -30.47 49.72
N LEU A 511 33.65 -29.74 50.53
CA LEU A 511 34.17 -28.78 51.53
C LEU A 511 33.09 -28.06 52.40
N LEU A 512 31.98 -28.70 52.82
CA LEU A 512 31.11 -28.12 53.87
C LEU A 512 31.47 -28.54 55.31
N LEU A 513 32.62 -29.20 55.53
CA LEU A 513 33.07 -29.66 56.87
C LEU A 513 34.51 -29.23 57.25
N LYS A 514 35.06 -28.16 56.65
CA LYS A 514 36.41 -27.64 57.01
C LYS A 514 36.50 -26.13 57.27
N LEU A 515 35.41 -25.46 57.68
CA LEU A 515 35.45 -24.03 58.02
C LEU A 515 34.79 -23.71 59.37
N LYS A 516 35.08 -24.52 60.40
CA LYS A 516 34.71 -24.22 61.81
C LYS A 516 35.89 -23.97 62.75
N ARG A 517 37.11 -23.73 62.26
CA ARG A 517 38.24 -23.36 63.13
C ARG A 517 39.33 -22.56 62.42
N HIS A 518 39.09 -21.25 62.31
CA HIS A 518 39.99 -20.15 62.63
C HIS A 518 39.48 -18.90 61.92
N VAL A 519 38.81 -18.05 62.70
CA VAL A 519 38.67 -16.63 62.44
C VAL A 519 40.09 -16.05 62.41
N LEU A 520 40.39 -15.16 61.43
CA LEU A 520 40.96 -13.82 61.63
C LEU A 520 41.36 -13.17 60.28
N PHE A 521 40.57 -12.14 59.93
CA PHE A 521 40.87 -10.89 59.19
C PHE A 521 40.94 -10.81 57.64
N LEU A 522 39.81 -10.25 57.12
CA LEU A 522 39.61 -9.17 56.12
C LEU A 522 39.34 -9.48 54.62
N SER A 523 38.15 -9.01 54.19
CA SER A 523 37.79 -8.45 52.87
C SER A 523 37.81 -9.44 51.68
N SER A 524 36.71 -9.86 51.06
CA SER A 524 35.63 -9.03 50.48
C SER A 524 34.34 -9.85 50.38
N GLY A 525 33.22 -9.24 50.76
CA GLY A 525 31.91 -9.88 50.78
C GLY A 525 31.27 -9.90 49.39
N ASN A 526 31.31 -11.04 48.70
CA ASN A 526 30.50 -11.21 47.51
C ASN A 526 29.06 -11.50 47.92
N CYS A 527 28.19 -10.51 47.76
CA CYS A 527 26.75 -10.67 47.96
C CYS A 527 26.16 -11.56 46.85
N LEU A 528 25.18 -12.39 47.21
CA LEU A 528 24.50 -13.34 46.32
C LEU A 528 23.11 -12.80 45.99
N CYS A 529 22.81 -12.65 44.70
CA CYS A 529 21.49 -12.31 44.19
C CYS A 529 20.58 -13.53 44.11
N ASP A 530 19.28 -13.29 44.33
CA ASP A 530 18.24 -14.30 44.14
C ASP A 530 18.19 -14.77 42.68
N GLU A 531 17.82 -16.03 42.44
CA GLU A 531 17.65 -16.52 41.08
C GLU A 531 16.48 -15.79 40.39
N PRO A 532 16.69 -15.15 39.21
CA PRO A 532 15.60 -14.44 38.54
C PRO A 532 14.45 -15.38 38.13
N ALA A 533 13.22 -14.88 38.22
CA ALA A 533 12.02 -15.62 37.80
C ALA A 533 12.09 -16.08 36.33
N PRO A 534 11.43 -17.21 35.97
CA PRO A 534 11.34 -17.67 34.59
C PRO A 534 10.70 -16.62 33.67
N LEU A 535 11.29 -16.40 32.49
CA LEU A 535 10.80 -15.44 31.49
C LEU A 535 9.74 -16.11 30.58
N GLU A 536 8.48 -15.73 30.71
CA GLU A 536 7.41 -16.22 29.85
C GLU A 536 7.64 -15.80 28.38
N ASN A 537 7.48 -16.73 27.43
CA ASN A 537 7.82 -16.55 26.02
C ASN A 537 9.28 -16.10 25.75
N GLY A 538 10.22 -16.43 26.64
CA GLY A 538 11.66 -16.18 26.50
C GLY A 538 12.55 -17.12 27.32
N TYR A 539 13.83 -16.79 27.44
CA TYR A 539 14.84 -17.54 28.20
C TYR A 539 16.00 -16.65 28.69
N ARG A 540 16.68 -17.10 29.76
CA ARG A 540 17.84 -16.45 30.40
C ARG A 540 19.13 -17.21 30.08
N ILE A 541 20.23 -16.50 29.87
CA ILE A 541 21.57 -17.00 29.60
C ILE A 541 22.49 -16.56 30.75
N GLY A 542 23.12 -17.51 31.42
CA GLY A 542 23.95 -17.29 32.62
C GLY A 542 23.33 -17.91 33.89
N ASN A 543 24.18 -18.49 34.75
CA ASN A 543 23.80 -19.23 35.97
C ASN A 543 24.67 -18.86 37.19
N GLU A 544 25.39 -17.75 37.11
CA GLU A 544 26.22 -17.21 38.20
C GLU A 544 25.51 -15.99 38.79
N PHE A 545 25.21 -16.02 40.09
CA PHE A 545 24.37 -15.02 40.76
C PHE A 545 25.09 -14.25 41.87
N TRP A 546 26.42 -14.18 41.85
CA TRP A 546 27.18 -13.40 42.83
C TRP A 546 27.64 -12.06 42.25
N GLU A 547 28.07 -11.15 43.12
CA GLU A 547 28.52 -9.80 42.79
C GLU A 547 29.32 -9.71 41.47
N GLU A 548 28.96 -8.72 40.64
CA GLU A 548 29.47 -8.41 39.29
C GLU A 548 29.10 -9.39 38.16
N LYS A 549 28.47 -10.52 38.48
CA LYS A 549 28.03 -11.50 37.46
C LYS A 549 26.77 -11.06 36.74
N LYS A 550 26.68 -11.45 35.48
CA LYS A 550 25.65 -10.97 34.54
C LYS A 550 24.79 -12.11 34.02
N VAL A 551 23.49 -11.86 33.91
CA VAL A 551 22.53 -12.73 33.23
C VAL A 551 21.91 -11.97 32.07
N THR A 552 21.74 -12.64 30.94
CA THR A 552 21.22 -12.05 29.69
C THR A 552 19.86 -12.66 29.36
N TYR A 553 18.92 -11.88 28.83
CA TYR A 553 17.57 -12.34 28.51
C TYR A 553 17.30 -12.27 27.00
N LYS A 554 16.57 -13.25 26.47
CA LYS A 554 16.14 -13.34 25.06
C LYS A 554 14.70 -13.84 24.96
N CYS A 555 13.95 -13.37 23.97
CA CYS A 555 12.59 -13.85 23.70
C CYS A 555 12.55 -14.98 22.66
N ASN A 556 11.46 -15.75 22.68
CA ASN A 556 11.13 -16.75 21.68
C ASN A 556 10.75 -16.06 20.35
N GLU A 557 10.78 -16.82 19.26
CA GLU A 557 10.46 -16.33 17.92
C GLU A 557 9.02 -15.78 17.86
N GLY A 558 8.85 -14.60 17.25
CA GLY A 558 7.57 -13.86 17.23
C GLY A 558 7.36 -12.92 18.42
N TYR A 559 8.25 -12.92 19.41
CA TYR A 559 8.17 -12.06 20.60
C TYR A 559 9.40 -11.14 20.72
N HIS A 560 9.23 -9.97 21.34
CA HIS A 560 10.32 -9.00 21.55
C HIS A 560 10.50 -8.65 23.03
N LEU A 561 11.77 -8.45 23.45
CA LEU A 561 12.11 -8.21 24.86
C LEU A 561 11.82 -6.75 25.25
N ARG A 562 11.08 -6.58 26.34
CA ARG A 562 10.87 -5.32 27.05
C ARG A 562 11.61 -5.37 28.39
N GLY A 563 12.34 -4.31 28.71
CA GLY A 563 13.24 -4.27 29.87
C GLY A 563 14.71 -4.55 29.51
N PRO A 564 15.59 -4.66 30.52
CA PRO A 564 17.03 -4.78 30.32
C PRO A 564 17.41 -6.12 29.69
N HIS A 565 18.17 -6.07 28.60
CA HIS A 565 18.73 -7.26 27.94
C HIS A 565 19.75 -8.01 28.81
N VAL A 566 20.38 -7.33 29.76
CA VAL A 566 21.38 -7.88 30.68
C VAL A 566 21.14 -7.28 32.07
N ARG A 567 21.11 -8.13 33.09
CA ARG A 567 21.08 -7.72 34.49
C ARG A 567 22.35 -8.16 35.18
N VAL A 568 22.87 -7.33 36.07
CA VAL A 568 24.11 -7.56 36.82
C VAL A 568 23.76 -7.70 38.29
N CYS A 569 24.38 -8.66 38.96
CA CYS A 569 24.25 -8.80 40.40
C CYS A 569 25.12 -7.73 41.06
N ASP A 570 24.50 -6.81 41.78
CA ASP A 570 25.21 -5.72 42.44
C ASP A 570 25.85 -6.14 43.77
N LYS A 571 26.66 -5.25 44.33
CA LYS A 571 27.33 -5.41 45.62
C LYS A 571 26.41 -5.57 46.82
N ASN A 572 25.11 -5.34 46.64
CA ASN A 572 24.09 -5.48 47.67
C ASN A 572 23.30 -6.79 47.52
N GLY A 573 23.59 -7.61 46.49
CA GLY A 573 22.84 -8.84 46.22
C GLY A 573 21.51 -8.60 45.50
N ASN A 574 21.36 -7.49 44.77
CA ASN A 574 20.20 -7.21 43.93
C ASN A 574 20.56 -7.21 42.44
N TRP A 575 19.61 -7.60 41.58
CA TRP A 575 19.78 -7.46 40.14
C TRP A 575 19.54 -6.02 39.69
N THR A 576 20.39 -5.51 38.80
CA THR A 576 20.19 -4.21 38.18
C THR A 576 18.96 -4.20 37.26
N GLY A 577 18.21 -3.10 37.28
CA GLY A 577 17.05 -2.87 36.41
C GLY A 577 15.81 -3.71 36.75
N GLU A 578 14.70 -3.41 36.06
CA GLU A 578 13.43 -4.13 36.19
C GLU A 578 13.50 -5.54 35.57
N ASP A 579 12.59 -6.42 35.98
CA ASP A 579 12.45 -7.75 35.39
C ASP A 579 11.98 -7.63 33.92
N PRO A 580 12.68 -8.24 32.95
CA PRO A 580 12.27 -8.15 31.55
C PRO A 580 11.09 -9.05 31.21
N THR A 581 10.34 -8.72 30.16
CA THR A 581 9.18 -9.48 29.64
C THR A 581 9.24 -9.66 28.12
N CYS A 582 8.48 -10.61 27.56
CA CYS A 582 8.39 -10.87 26.13
C CYS A 582 6.96 -10.64 25.58
N GLU A 583 6.80 -9.74 24.61
CA GLU A 583 5.50 -9.30 24.04
C GLU A 583 5.29 -9.80 22.58
N GLY A 584 4.04 -10.16 22.18
CA GLY A 584 3.64 -10.84 20.92
C GLY A 584 3.39 -9.94 19.67
N PRO A 585 2.68 -10.42 18.60
CA PRO A 585 2.62 -9.75 17.29
C PRO A 585 1.83 -8.44 17.28
N VAL A 586 2.17 -7.59 16.31
CA VAL A 586 2.21 -6.13 16.50
C VAL A 586 0.85 -5.41 16.36
N PHE A 587 -0.20 -6.07 15.84
CA PHE A 587 -1.54 -5.51 15.65
C PHE A 587 -2.59 -6.31 16.45
N GLU A 588 -2.35 -6.53 17.74
CA GLU A 588 -3.13 -7.38 18.68
C GLU A 588 -4.66 -7.16 18.70
N HIS A 589 -5.18 -6.12 18.02
CA HIS A 589 -6.58 -5.73 18.03
C HIS A 589 -7.15 -5.39 16.64
N SER A 590 -6.62 -5.87 15.51
CA SER A 590 -7.26 -5.60 14.20
C SER A 590 -8.35 -6.62 13.87
N GLU A 591 -9.62 -6.21 13.85
CA GLU A 591 -10.75 -7.07 13.43
C GLU A 591 -10.71 -7.42 11.94
N ILE A 592 -10.11 -6.55 11.13
CA ILE A 592 -9.96 -6.77 9.69
C ILE A 592 -8.90 -7.85 9.40
N LEU A 593 -7.84 -7.91 10.21
CA LEU A 593 -6.73 -8.86 10.03
C LEU A 593 -6.82 -10.09 10.95
N LEU A 594 -7.81 -10.17 11.84
CA LEU A 594 -8.04 -11.32 12.73
C LEU A 594 -7.93 -12.63 11.92
N ASN A 595 -7.03 -13.51 12.36
CA ASN A 595 -6.79 -14.86 11.82
C ASN A 595 -6.32 -14.94 10.35
N ASN A 596 -5.79 -13.86 9.75
CA ASN A 596 -5.22 -13.90 8.40
C ASN A 596 -3.69 -13.67 8.40
N THR A 597 -2.94 -14.71 8.77
CA THR A 597 -1.47 -14.69 8.84
C THR A 597 -0.82 -14.38 7.48
N LYS A 598 -1.47 -14.72 6.36
CA LYS A 598 -1.00 -14.38 5.01
C LYS A 598 -1.00 -12.87 4.75
N TYR A 599 -2.07 -12.17 5.13
CA TYR A 599 -2.14 -10.70 4.96
C TYR A 599 -1.16 -9.99 5.89
N TRP A 600 -0.96 -10.53 7.10
CA TRP A 600 0.05 -10.03 8.02
C TRP A 600 1.48 -10.10 7.43
N GLU A 601 1.91 -11.26 6.94
CA GLU A 601 3.26 -11.40 6.38
C GLU A 601 3.47 -10.54 5.13
N LEU A 602 2.44 -10.41 4.27
CA LEU A 602 2.47 -9.48 3.13
C LEU A 602 2.65 -8.02 3.59
N LEU A 603 1.87 -7.58 4.57
CA LEU A 603 1.96 -6.22 5.11
C LEU A 603 3.32 -5.95 5.77
N LYS A 604 3.82 -6.90 6.55
CA LYS A 604 5.15 -6.84 7.17
C LYS A 604 6.24 -6.66 6.12
N GLY A 605 6.17 -7.39 5.01
CA GLY A 605 7.06 -7.19 3.86
C GLY A 605 6.96 -5.79 3.27
N TRP A 606 5.75 -5.22 3.17
CA TRP A 606 5.54 -3.87 2.63
C TRP A 606 5.97 -2.74 3.58
N LEU A 607 5.88 -2.97 4.89
CA LEU A 607 6.26 -2.02 5.95
C LEU A 607 7.75 -2.07 6.29
N GLY A 608 8.44 -3.20 6.05
CA GLY A 608 9.85 -3.37 6.38
C GLY A 608 10.78 -2.22 5.92
N PRO A 609 10.64 -1.71 4.68
CA PRO A 609 11.47 -0.59 4.20
C PRO A 609 11.16 0.77 4.84
N VAL A 610 10.02 0.94 5.50
CA VAL A 610 9.50 2.24 5.98
C VAL A 610 9.28 2.30 7.50
N SER A 611 9.52 1.20 8.21
CA SER A 611 9.28 1.09 9.65
C SER A 611 10.50 0.51 10.37
N THR A 612 10.89 1.12 11.49
CA THR A 612 11.98 0.63 12.36
C THR A 612 11.53 -0.62 13.11
N LEU A 613 11.70 -1.81 12.52
CA LEU A 613 11.35 -3.07 13.16
C LEU A 613 12.31 -3.39 14.32
N PRO A 614 11.81 -3.81 15.51
CA PRO A 614 10.41 -4.10 15.83
C PRO A 614 9.63 -2.84 16.25
N ALA A 615 8.79 -2.35 15.35
CA ALA A 615 7.84 -1.27 15.61
C ALA A 615 6.65 -1.84 16.36
N LYS A 616 6.04 -1.11 17.31
CA LYS A 616 4.78 -1.49 17.96
C LYS A 616 3.63 -0.67 17.36
N TRP A 617 2.53 -1.30 16.97
CA TRP A 617 1.39 -0.63 16.32
C TRP A 617 0.21 -0.60 17.28
N SER A 618 -0.23 0.60 17.63
CA SER A 618 -1.35 0.80 18.55
C SER A 618 -2.57 1.29 17.78
N LEU A 619 -3.75 0.78 18.13
CA LEU A 619 -5.01 1.24 17.54
C LEU A 619 -5.28 2.67 18.03
N CYS A 620 -5.42 3.62 17.11
CA CYS A 620 -5.97 4.94 17.45
C CYS A 620 -7.45 5.03 17.10
N TYR A 621 -7.89 4.43 15.99
CA TYR A 621 -9.27 4.55 15.55
C TYR A 621 -9.83 3.24 15.01
N ARG A 622 -10.94 2.75 15.57
CA ARG A 622 -11.84 1.78 14.95
C ARG A 622 -13.23 2.42 14.82
N ALA A 623 -13.81 2.37 13.63
CA ALA A 623 -15.03 3.10 13.35
C ALA A 623 -16.26 2.52 14.06
N THR A 624 -16.31 1.20 14.25
CA THR A 624 -17.37 0.52 15.00
C THR A 624 -17.32 0.80 16.50
N ASP A 625 -16.13 0.89 17.09
CA ASP A 625 -15.96 1.17 18.52
C ASP A 625 -16.10 2.66 18.85
N HIS A 626 -15.42 3.52 18.09
CA HIS A 626 -15.33 4.95 18.41
C HIS A 626 -16.41 5.78 17.71
N GLY A 627 -16.99 5.27 16.64
CA GLY A 627 -18.01 5.95 15.83
C GLY A 627 -17.48 6.50 14.51
N TRP A 628 -18.40 6.70 13.57
CA TRP A 628 -18.12 6.95 12.15
C TRP A 628 -17.86 8.42 11.78
N SER A 629 -17.73 9.33 12.74
CA SER A 629 -17.56 10.76 12.44
C SER A 629 -16.09 11.08 12.13
N SER A 630 -15.86 11.95 11.14
CA SER A 630 -14.52 12.45 10.80
C SER A 630 -13.87 13.16 11.99
N SER A 631 -14.67 13.86 12.82
CA SER A 631 -14.21 14.48 14.06
C SER A 631 -13.67 13.48 15.06
N THR A 632 -14.31 12.31 15.21
CA THR A 632 -13.83 11.23 16.10
C THR A 632 -12.49 10.69 15.62
N PHE A 633 -12.36 10.45 14.31
CA PHE A 633 -11.09 10.00 13.74
C PHE A 633 -9.97 10.99 14.04
N HIS A 634 -10.20 12.29 13.78
CA HIS A 634 -9.20 13.31 14.03
C HIS A 634 -8.89 13.53 15.52
N SER A 635 -9.85 13.38 16.43
CA SER A 635 -9.58 13.47 17.86
C SER A 635 -8.72 12.32 18.37
N GLN A 636 -8.80 11.16 17.73
CA GLN A 636 -8.08 9.96 18.15
C GLN A 636 -6.71 9.81 17.48
N CYS A 637 -6.54 10.16 16.20
CA CYS A 637 -5.35 9.79 15.42
C CYS A 637 -4.42 10.94 15.02
N ASN A 638 -4.81 12.21 15.23
CA ASN A 638 -3.97 13.33 14.84
C ASN A 638 -2.63 13.34 15.62
N SER A 639 -1.55 13.69 14.92
CA SER A 639 -0.21 13.87 15.50
C SER A 639 0.41 12.65 16.20
N LEU A 640 -0.06 11.42 15.89
CA LEU A 640 0.44 10.19 16.51
C LEU A 640 1.62 9.53 15.77
N GLY A 641 2.03 10.06 14.62
CA GLY A 641 3.14 9.52 13.82
C GLY A 641 2.69 8.69 12.61
N PRO A 642 3.62 7.88 12.06
CA PRO A 642 3.34 6.95 10.97
C PRO A 642 2.13 6.06 11.29
N SER A 643 1.28 5.82 10.31
CA SER A 643 0.06 5.05 10.50
C SER A 643 -0.29 4.14 9.33
N VAL A 644 -1.02 3.08 9.64
CA VAL A 644 -1.62 2.14 8.69
C VAL A 644 -3.13 2.21 8.85
N THR A 645 -3.83 2.45 7.75
CA THR A 645 -5.29 2.42 7.66
C THR A 645 -5.73 1.14 6.96
N PHE A 646 -6.70 0.44 7.55
CA PHE A 646 -7.39 -0.72 6.97
C PHE A 646 -8.86 -0.38 6.73
N ILE A 647 -9.40 -0.79 5.58
CA ILE A 647 -10.77 -0.56 5.16
C ILE A 647 -11.34 -1.88 4.65
N ARG A 648 -12.54 -2.23 5.14
CA ARG A 648 -13.28 -3.41 4.67
C ARG A 648 -14.60 -3.01 4.03
N VAL A 649 -14.85 -3.48 2.82
CA VAL A 649 -16.10 -3.28 2.07
C VAL A 649 -16.59 -4.65 1.60
N GLY A 650 -17.55 -5.24 2.30
CA GLY A 650 -17.98 -6.61 2.04
C GLY A 650 -16.79 -7.58 2.19
N GLU A 651 -16.44 -8.24 1.09
CA GLU A 651 -15.29 -9.14 1.01
C GLU A 651 -13.97 -8.45 0.62
N TYR A 652 -14.02 -7.19 0.19
CA TYR A 652 -12.84 -6.46 -0.26
C TYR A 652 -12.12 -5.83 0.93
N ILE A 653 -10.80 -5.94 0.93
CA ILE A 653 -9.94 -5.44 2.00
C ILE A 653 -8.77 -4.70 1.37
N PHE A 654 -8.65 -3.43 1.71
CA PHE A 654 -7.62 -2.53 1.20
C PHE A 654 -7.29 -1.46 2.23
N GLY A 655 -6.27 -0.67 1.97
CA GLY A 655 -5.80 0.30 2.93
C GLY A 655 -4.64 1.12 2.41
N ALA A 656 -4.01 1.85 3.31
CA ALA A 656 -2.84 2.64 2.98
C ALA A 656 -1.96 2.84 4.20
N TYR A 657 -0.67 3.08 3.93
CA TYR A 657 0.31 3.50 4.92
C TYR A 657 0.72 4.94 4.65
N THR A 658 1.04 5.68 5.71
CA THR A 658 1.71 6.97 5.64
C THR A 658 2.75 7.08 6.75
N ASP A 659 3.90 7.67 6.44
CA ASP A 659 4.94 8.06 7.41
C ASP A 659 4.65 9.41 8.07
N ARG A 660 3.56 10.08 7.66
CA ARG A 660 3.19 11.42 8.12
C ARG A 660 2.09 11.40 9.16
N ASN A 661 2.04 12.48 9.95
CA ASN A 661 0.98 12.73 10.92
C ASN A 661 -0.36 13.04 10.25
N TRP A 662 -1.44 12.50 10.79
CA TRP A 662 -2.78 13.02 10.52
C TRP A 662 -2.95 14.42 11.11
N HIS A 663 -3.71 15.26 10.41
CA HIS A 663 -4.05 16.62 10.81
C HIS A 663 -5.44 17.02 10.26
N SER A 664 -6.01 18.10 10.80
CA SER A 664 -7.34 18.60 10.43
C SER A 664 -7.33 19.91 9.61
N GLY A 665 -6.13 20.35 9.17
CA GLY A 665 -5.86 21.67 8.58
C GLY A 665 -6.38 21.98 7.16
N SER A 666 -7.08 21.07 6.50
CA SER A 666 -7.53 21.19 5.10
C SER A 666 -6.39 21.40 4.09
N SER A 667 -5.33 20.60 4.23
CA SER A 667 -4.15 20.67 3.36
C SER A 667 -3.66 19.27 2.95
N TYR A 668 -2.90 19.22 1.87
CA TYR A 668 -2.17 18.02 1.47
C TYR A 668 -0.87 17.90 2.27
N THR A 669 -0.45 16.68 2.55
CA THR A 669 0.86 16.38 3.12
C THR A 669 1.69 15.63 2.09
N ASP A 670 2.95 16.03 1.96
CA ASP A 670 3.90 15.36 1.09
C ASP A 670 4.37 14.03 1.70
N SER A 671 4.55 13.01 0.89
CA SER A 671 5.29 11.82 1.28
C SER A 671 5.78 11.04 0.07
N THR A 672 6.99 10.48 0.17
CA THR A 672 7.53 9.51 -0.80
C THR A 672 7.43 8.07 -0.30
N TRP A 673 7.08 7.87 0.98
CA TRP A 673 6.98 6.55 1.62
C TRP A 673 5.54 6.07 1.80
N SER A 674 4.54 6.94 1.64
CA SER A 674 3.14 6.53 1.61
C SER A 674 2.86 5.57 0.45
N PHE A 675 1.98 4.60 0.70
CA PHE A 675 1.54 3.65 -0.32
C PHE A 675 0.11 3.20 -0.05
N ILE A 676 -0.61 2.86 -1.11
CA ILE A 676 -1.90 2.18 -1.05
C ILE A 676 -1.66 0.67 -1.22
N PHE A 677 -2.46 -0.15 -0.56
CA PHE A 677 -2.43 -1.60 -0.77
C PHE A 677 -3.83 -2.19 -0.86
N SER A 678 -3.93 -3.35 -1.50
CA SER A 678 -5.14 -4.16 -1.51
C SER A 678 -4.78 -5.61 -1.24
N PHE A 679 -5.48 -6.23 -0.29
CA PHE A 679 -5.42 -7.68 -0.06
C PHE A 679 -6.46 -8.41 -0.90
N LYS A 680 -7.64 -7.81 -1.10
CA LYS A 680 -8.72 -8.36 -1.93
C LYS A 680 -9.48 -7.22 -2.60
N ASN A 681 -9.71 -7.34 -3.91
CA ASN A 681 -10.20 -6.27 -4.79
C ASN A 681 -11.33 -6.74 -5.71
N GLY A 682 -12.04 -5.79 -6.33
CA GLY A 682 -13.24 -6.00 -7.15
C GLY A 682 -13.04 -6.74 -8.48
N TYR A 683 -11.78 -6.94 -8.90
CA TYR A 683 -11.44 -7.59 -10.17
C TYR A 683 -10.66 -8.90 -9.97
N GLY A 684 -10.50 -9.36 -8.73
CA GLY A 684 -9.80 -10.62 -8.44
C GLY A 684 -8.30 -10.60 -8.74
N LEU A 685 -7.66 -9.42 -8.78
CA LEU A 685 -6.21 -9.34 -8.89
C LEU A 685 -5.53 -9.89 -7.63
N GLU A 686 -4.31 -10.42 -7.76
CA GLU A 686 -3.47 -10.77 -6.60
C GLU A 686 -3.22 -9.56 -5.69
N PRO A 687 -2.96 -9.76 -4.38
CA PRO A 687 -2.64 -8.66 -3.45
C PRO A 687 -1.52 -7.77 -3.97
N PHE A 688 -1.70 -6.45 -3.90
CA PHE A 688 -0.75 -5.49 -4.49
C PHE A 688 -0.50 -4.28 -3.59
N LYS A 689 0.66 -3.64 -3.84
CA LYS A 689 1.09 -2.36 -3.26
C LYS A 689 1.29 -1.34 -4.38
N LEU A 690 0.69 -0.17 -4.22
CA LEU A 690 0.76 0.95 -5.15
C LEU A 690 1.60 2.06 -4.52
N HIS A 691 2.68 2.44 -5.20
CA HIS A 691 3.55 3.52 -4.76
C HIS A 691 3.01 4.88 -5.18
N VAL A 692 3.38 5.91 -4.42
CA VAL A 692 3.09 7.30 -4.74
C VAL A 692 3.90 7.76 -5.95
N LYS A 693 3.26 8.37 -6.94
CA LYS A 693 3.93 9.07 -8.07
C LYS A 693 3.96 10.58 -7.92
N ASN A 694 3.00 11.15 -7.20
CA ASN A 694 2.94 12.58 -6.92
C ASN A 694 3.04 12.81 -5.40
N SER A 695 4.27 12.84 -4.90
CA SER A 695 4.55 12.87 -3.46
C SER A 695 3.92 14.04 -2.74
N GLY A 696 3.81 15.22 -3.36
CA GLY A 696 3.25 16.43 -2.74
C GLY A 696 1.76 16.35 -2.35
N ASN A 697 1.04 15.35 -2.86
CA ASN A 697 -0.40 15.16 -2.59
C ASN A 697 -0.69 13.79 -1.96
N ALA A 698 0.27 13.19 -1.24
CA ALA A 698 0.20 11.80 -0.78
C ALA A 698 -1.00 11.52 0.13
N MET A 699 -1.32 12.44 1.04
CA MET A 699 -2.50 12.38 1.91
C MET A 699 -3.15 13.74 2.05
N TYR A 700 -4.42 13.76 2.46
CA TYR A 700 -5.18 14.98 2.66
C TYR A 700 -5.83 14.99 4.04
N GLY A 701 -5.41 15.94 4.88
CA GLY A 701 -5.96 16.11 6.22
C GLY A 701 -6.99 17.24 6.26
N LYS A 702 -8.27 16.93 6.42
CA LYS A 702 -9.37 17.91 6.53
C LYS A 702 -10.34 17.46 7.60
N SER A 703 -10.68 18.35 8.54
CA SER A 703 -11.57 18.05 9.69
C SER A 703 -12.89 17.34 9.35
N GLY A 704 -13.48 17.63 8.18
CA GLY A 704 -14.71 16.99 7.72
C GLY A 704 -14.52 15.63 7.05
N TYR A 705 -13.29 15.16 6.85
CA TYR A 705 -12.97 13.95 6.10
C TYR A 705 -12.39 12.88 7.04
N GLY A 706 -12.69 11.61 6.78
CA GLY A 706 -11.97 10.51 7.42
C GLY A 706 -10.58 10.33 6.79
N PRO A 707 -9.94 9.16 7.02
CA PRO A 707 -8.69 8.81 6.35
C PRO A 707 -8.78 9.02 4.83
N THR A 708 -7.90 9.86 4.28
CA THR A 708 -7.93 10.25 2.86
C THR A 708 -6.52 10.27 2.28
N PHE A 709 -6.35 9.59 1.15
CA PHE A 709 -5.08 9.43 0.45
C PHE A 709 -5.21 9.92 -0.99
N GLY A 710 -4.22 10.70 -1.43
CA GLY A 710 -4.11 11.19 -2.81
C GLY A 710 -4.88 12.48 -3.13
N GLY A 711 -4.32 13.27 -4.05
CA GLY A 711 -4.87 14.54 -4.55
C GLY A 711 -6.14 14.43 -5.37
N GLY A 712 -6.42 13.24 -5.92
CA GLY A 712 -7.64 12.93 -6.65
C GLY A 712 -8.64 12.11 -5.83
N HIS A 713 -8.40 11.96 -4.52
CA HIS A 713 -9.06 11.01 -3.63
C HIS A 713 -8.92 9.57 -4.14
N ASP A 714 -7.68 9.13 -4.28
CA ASP A 714 -7.33 7.74 -4.57
C ASP A 714 -8.02 6.81 -3.54
N ILE A 715 -8.08 7.22 -2.28
CA ILE A 715 -9.00 6.73 -1.24
C ILE A 715 -9.62 7.92 -0.50
N TYR A 716 -10.94 7.92 -0.31
CA TYR A 716 -11.67 8.88 0.51
C TYR A 716 -12.73 8.22 1.38
N ILE A 717 -12.65 8.45 2.70
CA ILE A 717 -13.67 8.05 3.67
C ILE A 717 -14.50 9.27 4.08
N ALA A 718 -15.80 9.20 3.83
CA ALA A 718 -16.73 10.28 4.12
C ALA A 718 -17.03 10.44 5.62
N ASN A 719 -17.51 11.61 6.02
CA ASN A 719 -18.07 11.77 7.36
C ASN A 719 -19.31 10.88 7.54
N SER A 720 -19.41 10.26 8.72
CA SER A 720 -20.50 9.32 9.04
C SER A 720 -20.58 8.16 8.05
N ALA A 721 -19.44 7.68 7.54
CA ALA A 721 -19.38 6.68 6.47
C ALA A 721 -20.15 5.39 6.76
N GLY A 722 -20.38 5.02 8.03
CA GLY A 722 -21.18 3.86 8.41
C GLY A 722 -22.68 3.99 8.15
N SER A 723 -23.18 5.17 7.73
CA SER A 723 -24.60 5.41 7.45
C SER A 723 -24.87 6.00 6.06
N ASN A 724 -23.85 6.09 5.20
CA ASN A 724 -23.99 6.59 3.83
C ASN A 724 -22.99 5.94 2.86
N THR A 725 -23.17 6.17 1.57
CA THR A 725 -22.31 5.63 0.50
C THR A 725 -21.41 6.69 -0.13
N ASN A 726 -21.12 7.79 0.57
CA ASN A 726 -20.37 8.91 0.00
C ASN A 726 -18.85 8.67 0.00
N SER A 727 -18.35 7.58 0.58
CA SER A 727 -16.95 7.19 0.48
C SER A 727 -16.68 6.65 -0.92
N TYR A 728 -15.49 6.91 -1.47
CA TYR A 728 -15.15 6.44 -2.81
C TYR A 728 -13.65 6.27 -3.02
N THR A 729 -13.30 5.55 -4.08
CA THR A 729 -11.93 5.38 -4.55
C THR A 729 -11.81 5.86 -5.99
N ASN A 730 -10.79 6.68 -6.26
CA ASN A 730 -10.53 7.22 -7.61
C ASN A 730 -9.04 7.08 -7.94
N LEU A 731 -8.57 5.84 -7.90
CA LEU A 731 -7.17 5.47 -8.07
C LEU A 731 -6.57 6.03 -9.37
N GLY A 732 -5.27 6.32 -9.31
CA GLY A 732 -4.47 6.67 -10.48
C GLY A 732 -4.11 8.15 -10.57
N HIS A 733 -4.55 8.98 -9.63
CA HIS A 733 -4.17 10.39 -9.59
C HIS A 733 -2.82 10.57 -8.91
N THR A 734 -2.71 10.18 -7.64
CA THR A 734 -1.49 10.35 -6.85
C THR A 734 -0.71 9.05 -6.71
N TYR A 735 -1.40 7.91 -6.70
CA TYR A 735 -0.78 6.59 -6.64
C TYR A 735 -0.80 5.93 -8.02
N VAL A 736 0.24 5.19 -8.35
CA VAL A 736 0.31 4.48 -9.64
C VAL A 736 -0.67 3.31 -9.60
N PRO A 737 -1.68 3.26 -10.48
CA PRO A 737 -2.62 2.14 -10.50
C PRO A 737 -1.96 0.90 -11.13
N PRO A 738 -2.52 -0.31 -10.98
CA PRO A 738 -2.02 -1.49 -11.67
C PRO A 738 -1.97 -1.30 -13.19
N ALA A 739 -1.11 -2.06 -13.87
CA ALA A 739 -0.96 -1.97 -15.32
C ALA A 739 -2.31 -2.18 -16.04
N GLY A 740 -2.62 -1.31 -17.00
CA GLY A 740 -3.89 -1.31 -17.74
C GLY A 740 -4.98 -0.42 -17.15
N TYR A 741 -4.86 0.00 -15.88
CA TYR A 741 -5.83 0.87 -15.21
C TYR A 741 -5.43 2.35 -15.35
N LYS A 742 -6.42 3.24 -15.53
CA LYS A 742 -6.21 4.68 -15.79
C LYS A 742 -7.05 5.54 -14.87
N TYR A 743 -6.50 6.68 -14.45
CA TYR A 743 -7.23 7.65 -13.65
C TYR A 743 -8.58 8.02 -14.27
N SER A 744 -9.61 8.14 -13.45
CA SER A 744 -10.99 8.49 -13.85
C SER A 744 -11.73 7.40 -14.64
N ALA A 745 -11.09 6.29 -15.01
CA ALA A 745 -11.75 5.17 -15.67
C ALA A 745 -12.66 4.39 -14.71
N SER A 746 -13.77 3.85 -15.22
CA SER A 746 -14.79 3.16 -14.41
C SER A 746 -14.28 1.92 -13.70
N ASP A 747 -13.37 1.20 -14.34
CA ASP A 747 -12.70 0.01 -13.82
C ASP A 747 -11.77 0.36 -12.64
N THR A 748 -11.02 1.44 -12.79
CA THR A 748 -10.04 1.92 -11.83
C THR A 748 -10.72 2.50 -10.59
N ARG A 749 -11.87 3.15 -10.78
CA ARG A 749 -12.74 3.65 -9.70
C ARG A 749 -13.36 2.55 -8.86
N SER A 750 -13.64 1.40 -9.47
CA SER A 750 -14.29 0.26 -8.80
C SER A 750 -13.28 -0.78 -8.32
N LEU A 751 -11.98 -0.57 -8.56
CA LEU A 751 -10.95 -1.58 -8.34
C LEU A 751 -10.86 -2.01 -6.87
N LEU A 752 -10.77 -1.08 -5.92
CA LEU A 752 -10.55 -1.42 -4.52
C LEU A 752 -11.79 -1.95 -3.81
N ALA A 753 -12.93 -1.28 -4.00
CA ALA A 753 -14.16 -1.55 -3.25
C ALA A 753 -15.23 -2.32 -4.05
N GLY A 754 -14.95 -2.71 -5.29
CA GLY A 754 -15.91 -3.32 -6.22
C GLY A 754 -16.90 -2.33 -6.84
N THR A 755 -17.01 -1.12 -6.29
CA THR A 755 -17.84 -0.02 -6.79
C THR A 755 -17.12 1.31 -6.62
N TYR A 756 -17.51 2.33 -7.40
CA TYR A 756 -16.94 3.68 -7.24
C TYR A 756 -17.25 4.27 -5.87
N ASN A 757 -18.53 4.36 -5.53
CA ASN A 757 -19.03 4.82 -4.24
C ASN A 757 -19.37 3.61 -3.36
N PHE A 758 -19.05 3.67 -2.07
CA PHE A 758 -19.25 2.56 -1.15
C PHE A 758 -19.54 3.01 0.28
N GLN A 759 -20.14 2.09 1.05
CA GLN A 759 -20.29 2.18 2.50
C GLN A 759 -19.30 1.18 3.13
N PRO A 760 -18.26 1.65 3.85
CA PRO A 760 -17.35 0.75 4.54
C PRO A 760 -18.07 -0.01 5.66
N HIS A 761 -17.71 -1.29 5.83
CA HIS A 761 -18.16 -2.13 6.93
C HIS A 761 -17.28 -1.95 8.17
N GLU A 762 -16.00 -1.62 7.97
CA GLU A 762 -15.06 -1.27 9.04
C GLU A 762 -13.95 -0.36 8.50
N VAL A 763 -13.45 0.54 9.34
CA VAL A 763 -12.23 1.33 9.13
C VAL A 763 -11.41 1.32 10.41
N GLU A 764 -10.19 0.81 10.32
CA GLU A 764 -9.21 0.78 11.42
C GLU A 764 -7.99 1.62 11.08
N VAL A 765 -7.44 2.35 12.04
CA VAL A 765 -6.20 3.10 11.90
C VAL A 765 -5.31 2.79 13.11
N PHE A 766 -4.11 2.30 12.79
CA PHE A 766 -3.07 2.01 13.76
C PHE A 766 -1.91 2.95 13.53
N TYR A 767 -1.28 3.42 14.61
CA TYR A 767 -0.10 4.28 14.54
C TYR A 767 1.11 3.58 15.15
N GLN A 768 2.29 3.98 14.69
CA GLN A 768 3.55 3.45 15.16
C GLN A 768 3.93 4.11 16.49
N THR A 769 4.13 3.29 17.52
CA THR A 769 4.64 3.72 18.82
C THR A 769 6.15 3.51 18.89
N HIS A 770 6.86 4.50 19.44
CA HIS A 770 8.27 4.36 19.79
C HIS A 770 8.39 3.75 21.20
N LYS A 771 9.43 2.94 21.44
CA LYS A 771 9.78 2.48 22.78
C LYS A 771 10.05 3.70 23.67
N ASN A 772 9.33 3.84 24.78
CA ASN A 772 9.84 4.55 25.95
C ASN A 772 10.82 3.64 26.68
#